data_AF-A0A8J4Y1F3-F1
#
_entry.id   AF-A0A8J4Y1F3-F1
#
_cell.length_a   1.000
_cell.length_b   1.000
_cell.length_c   1.000
_cell.angle_alpha   90.00
_cell.angle_beta   90.00
_cell.angle_gamma   90.00
#
_symmetry.space_group_name_H-M   'P 1'
#
loop_
_entity.id
_entity.type
_entity.pdbx_description
1 polymer ?
#
loop_
_entity_poly.entity_id
_entity_poly.type
_entity_poly.pdbx_seq_one_letter_code
_entity_poly.pdbx_strand_id
1 'polypeptide(L)'
;MAVDVETETGEEGQQQEEDAGVSCSLDMFREYQEVCQMVESIEQQVETEVTAEKAFEDLKKILDYYQEQPHLLDPHLEELLTRLVEIVRSHPPSSPTTLQAFKYLWLITKVRGYKLIFKKLSHEVKDLLPVLQMLETPEGSSDFYASYILLLWLSIIVYMPFNMMGFDATVAGKEPQSGATVVQRVLEVIKTHLKSAQKSREMAAYLASRFVTRPDLRDEFLPQFIDYCFEVLEKESQDTVYKVFNKLGVLRALGLIFKHGKREEMLELSHKVFPRLVACGVTKSSDTTNQKACHEGHPAHWIMSWRYQRGSRSLAINVHGDRTEHLQGNVGDKNTEEEEEEDEEVGEDMEEVIDYLLQGLKDQDTVVRWSAAKGVGRVTGRLPREFGDEVVGAIMELFSSRESDKAWHGGCLALAELARRGLLLPERLPVVTPILTKALVYDELKGKCFMGANIRDAACYLCWAFARAYHPDQMAPYVNQLATGLLIVALFDREIPCRRAGSAAFQEHVGRQGAFPHGIEILTTVDYFAVGNRSNAFLNLSVQVAKFPEYTQALIDHLVQLKVIHWDSAIRELTAKALHNLTPFDPDYMAKTVLPKLLELTTSLKLAARHGSILAVAHITHALALETAKQGTALMSIIGQDVLDGIVEIVPTLETRKLLRGLDGEYMKQASAVLIEKCSLAALPLHDHDILEVWHKLLEGLVVAAEENIRLASLQALAPLWAAYFQPNSEAGLTWRDDLVERYTKALKTEKEIQSQGFSAALGYLTQPLVHGKFDVVLQALIKTTEITPETSCWAQARQQAITSIIKLVDTVGIKKDGKESEQVCEDNLELIYKALLRSLDDYTMDRRGDIGAWVREAAIITLKTLTNMILAEDPSLLSEEIVGEMMARVSQQAAERIDRTRKVAGSAFAALLHSSPRLPHIPNLEEVDSIFPKKLCDDMNWASEKSTFTLFMQLVDFPAYRPRMLLGITYAAGGISANLSRYTSEAMHGYLNARAEKVEVLAAFLETLLQQFATHQKVDRITLPLLRTMGDILSSSAVLDSVLEQDDTYISQLLTLMKKECLRCSDYHKLAAVIAVLCELLRLSSPTTKTTLTQLSLFLGYQYPKVRAVTATSLLTALQDYCDQDIVPPEHLEEVTNILEDTEWMNNLEDARKQRNRICELAGISSPQPKKK
;
A
#
# COMPACT_ATOMS: atom_id res chain seq x y z
N MET A 1 -17.57 -17.19 -7.22
CA MET A 1 -16.49 -18.10 -7.71
C MET A 1 -16.16 -17.93 -9.22
N ALA A 2 -15.96 -16.72 -9.71
CA ALA A 2 -14.60 -16.19 -9.75
C ALA A 2 -14.49 -15.30 -8.51
N VAL A 3 -13.32 -15.31 -7.85
CA VAL A 3 -12.89 -14.53 -6.68
C VAL A 3 -13.95 -13.57 -6.12
N ASP A 4 -14.56 -13.98 -5.01
CA ASP A 4 -15.50 -13.16 -4.25
C ASP A 4 -14.66 -12.09 -3.52
N VAL A 5 -14.58 -10.88 -4.08
CA VAL A 5 -14.14 -9.68 -3.33
C VAL A 5 -15.38 -9.23 -2.56
N GLU A 6 -15.41 -9.53 -1.27
CA GLU A 6 -16.41 -8.99 -0.34
C GLU A 6 -16.16 -7.50 -0.18
N THR A 7 -16.99 -6.68 -0.84
CA THR A 7 -17.16 -5.27 -0.47
C THR A 7 -18.03 -5.22 0.78
N GLU A 8 -17.40 -5.15 1.95
CA GLU A 8 -18.07 -4.68 3.16
C GLU A 8 -18.43 -3.20 2.99
N THR A 9 -19.69 -2.90 3.29
CA THR A 9 -20.29 -1.58 3.33
C THR A 9 -19.59 -0.70 4.37
N GLY A 10 -19.06 0.44 3.93
CA GLY A 10 -18.31 1.37 4.78
C GLY A 10 -19.16 2.06 5.84
N GLU A 11 -18.67 2.00 7.08
CA GLU A 11 -18.80 3.10 8.05
C GLU A 11 -17.59 4.04 7.88
N GLU A 12 -17.87 5.34 7.84
CA GLU A 12 -16.90 6.40 7.60
C GLU A 12 -15.92 6.56 8.79
N GLY A 13 -14.64 6.28 8.55
CA GLY A 13 -13.54 6.62 9.45
C GLY A 13 -12.32 7.08 8.64
N GLN A 14 -11.99 8.37 8.71
CA GLN A 14 -10.83 8.98 8.08
C GLN A 14 -9.53 8.49 8.73
N GLN A 15 -8.72 7.71 7.99
CA GLN A 15 -7.29 7.55 8.25
C GLN A 15 -6.52 7.61 6.93
N GLN A 16 -5.64 8.61 6.83
CA GLN A 16 -4.69 8.82 5.74
C GLN A 16 -3.53 7.82 5.81
N GLU A 17 -3.11 7.38 4.63
CA GLU A 17 -1.76 6.98 4.19
C GLU A 17 -0.95 6.01 5.08
N GLU A 18 -0.68 4.82 4.53
CA GLU A 18 0.69 4.29 4.48
C GLU A 18 0.86 3.41 3.21
N ASP A 19 1.80 3.85 2.38
CA ASP A 19 2.21 3.23 1.12
C ASP A 19 3.01 1.94 1.42
N ALA A 20 2.38 0.78 1.25
CA ALA A 20 3.05 -0.52 1.27
C ALA A 20 3.12 -1.09 -0.16
N GLY A 21 3.96 -0.49 -0.98
CA GLY A 21 4.37 -1.05 -2.26
C GLY A 21 5.28 -2.26 -2.07
N VAL A 22 4.73 -3.47 -2.28
CA VAL A 22 5.49 -4.65 -2.76
C VAL A 22 4.55 -5.53 -3.60
N SER A 23 4.44 -5.25 -4.90
CA SER A 23 3.91 -6.24 -5.85
C SER A 23 5.05 -7.14 -6.33
N CYS A 24 5.51 -8.06 -5.47
CA CYS A 24 6.44 -9.10 -5.88
C CYS A 24 5.67 -10.22 -6.61
N SER A 25 6.00 -10.45 -7.87
CA SER A 25 5.72 -11.72 -8.54
C SER A 25 6.41 -12.83 -7.75
N LEU A 26 5.69 -13.88 -7.36
CA LEU A 26 6.27 -15.05 -6.72
C LEU A 26 6.72 -16.02 -7.83
N ASP A 27 7.97 -16.47 -7.79
CA ASP A 27 8.49 -17.38 -8.82
C ASP A 27 8.25 -18.88 -8.46
N MET A 28 7.94 -19.16 -7.20
CA MET A 28 7.78 -20.51 -6.65
C MET A 28 7.01 -20.48 -5.32
N PHE A 29 6.48 -21.64 -4.89
CA PHE A 29 5.84 -21.79 -3.58
C PHE A 29 6.89 -21.88 -2.46
N ARG A 30 7.35 -20.72 -1.97
CA ARG A 30 8.49 -20.61 -1.04
C ARG A 30 8.22 -21.26 0.32
N GLU A 31 6.99 -21.14 0.83
CA GLU A 31 6.57 -21.64 2.13
C GLU A 31 6.12 -23.11 2.08
N TYR A 32 6.38 -23.85 1.00
CA TYR A 32 5.98 -25.26 0.86
C TYR A 32 6.46 -26.14 2.03
N GLN A 33 7.71 -25.95 2.50
CA GLN A 33 8.24 -26.72 3.63
C GLN A 33 7.52 -26.40 4.95
N GLU A 34 7.17 -25.14 5.16
CA GLU A 34 6.39 -24.69 6.31
C GLU A 34 4.99 -25.31 6.27
N VAL A 35 4.32 -25.30 5.12
CA VAL A 35 3.01 -25.94 4.94
C VAL A 35 3.08 -27.46 5.16
N CYS A 36 4.14 -28.14 4.71
CA CYS A 36 4.35 -29.56 5.02
C CYS A 36 4.49 -29.80 6.53
N GLN A 37 5.24 -28.97 7.25
CA GLN A 37 5.36 -29.06 8.71
C GLN A 37 4.03 -28.79 9.41
N MET A 38 3.24 -27.84 8.91
CA MET A 38 1.90 -27.57 9.43
C MET A 38 0.96 -28.76 9.25
N VAL A 39 1.06 -29.48 8.12
CA VAL A 39 0.29 -30.71 7.87
C VAL A 39 0.74 -31.86 8.78
N GLU A 40 2.05 -32.03 9.00
CA GLU A 40 2.60 -33.08 9.87
C GLU A 40 2.29 -32.85 11.36
N SER A 41 2.16 -31.60 11.79
CA SER A 41 1.92 -31.23 13.19
C SER A 41 0.44 -31.05 13.56
N ILE A 42 -0.51 -31.44 12.70
CA ILE A 42 -1.95 -31.28 12.97
C ILE A 42 -2.35 -31.88 14.33
N GLU A 43 -1.83 -33.06 14.70
CA GLU A 43 -2.15 -33.71 15.99
C GLU A 43 -1.75 -32.84 17.20
N GLN A 44 -0.64 -32.10 17.10
CA GLN A 44 -0.17 -31.19 18.15
C GLN A 44 -0.96 -29.87 18.13
N GLN A 45 -1.35 -29.40 16.95
CA GLN A 45 -2.09 -28.15 16.78
C GLN A 45 -3.52 -28.23 17.34
N VAL A 46 -4.12 -29.41 17.36
CA VAL A 46 -5.50 -29.62 17.84
C VAL A 46 -5.63 -29.89 19.34
N GLU A 47 -4.53 -29.76 20.11
CA GLU A 47 -4.56 -29.89 21.58
C GLU A 47 -5.52 -28.88 22.24
N THR A 48 -5.64 -27.67 21.66
CA THR A 48 -6.62 -26.67 22.09
C THR A 48 -7.33 -26.04 20.90
N GLU A 49 -8.54 -25.51 21.11
CA GLU A 49 -9.31 -24.82 20.07
C GLU A 49 -8.57 -23.57 19.54
N VAL A 50 -7.91 -22.83 20.44
CA VAL A 50 -7.12 -21.64 20.11
C VAL A 50 -5.93 -21.96 19.21
N THR A 51 -5.22 -23.05 19.49
CA THR A 51 -4.07 -23.46 18.67
C THR A 51 -4.50 -23.98 17.29
N ALA A 52 -5.63 -24.67 17.21
CA ALA A 52 -6.20 -25.16 15.96
C ALA A 52 -6.68 -24.01 15.06
N GLU A 53 -7.31 -23.00 15.64
CA GLU A 53 -7.78 -21.80 14.93
C GLU A 53 -6.62 -20.93 14.45
N LYS A 54 -5.60 -20.74 15.30
CA LYS A 54 -4.37 -20.06 14.91
C LYS A 54 -3.68 -20.74 13.73
N ALA A 55 -3.50 -22.06 13.79
CA ALA A 55 -2.85 -22.81 12.71
C ALA A 55 -3.65 -22.74 11.39
N PHE A 56 -4.98 -22.69 11.47
CA PHE A 56 -5.83 -22.46 10.30
C PHE A 56 -5.63 -21.07 9.69
N GLU A 57 -5.64 -20.00 10.48
CA GLU A 57 -5.42 -18.63 9.99
C GLU A 57 -3.99 -18.43 9.46
N ASP A 58 -2.99 -19.04 10.09
CA ASP A 58 -1.60 -19.00 9.62
C ASP A 58 -1.49 -19.67 8.23
N LEU A 59 -2.08 -20.85 8.03
CA LEU A 59 -2.07 -21.52 6.72
C LEU A 59 -2.85 -20.74 5.67
N LYS A 60 -4.00 -20.17 6.06
CA LYS A 60 -4.82 -19.33 5.19
C LYS A 60 -4.03 -18.10 4.73
N LYS A 61 -3.31 -17.43 5.62
CA LYS A 61 -2.45 -16.29 5.30
C LYS A 61 -1.36 -16.66 4.30
N ILE A 62 -0.70 -17.80 4.48
CA ILE A 62 0.32 -18.30 3.54
C ILE A 62 -0.31 -18.54 2.16
N LEU A 63 -1.41 -19.30 2.11
CA LEU A 63 -2.04 -19.68 0.84
C LEU A 63 -2.72 -18.50 0.13
N ASP A 64 -3.20 -17.49 0.86
CA ASP A 64 -3.83 -16.31 0.28
C ASP A 64 -2.84 -15.46 -0.54
N TYR A 65 -1.53 -15.50 -0.24
CA TYR A 65 -0.50 -14.88 -1.10
C TYR A 65 -0.44 -15.45 -2.53
N TYR A 66 -0.90 -16.68 -2.71
CA TYR A 66 -0.84 -17.40 -3.99
C TYR A 66 -2.13 -17.31 -4.79
N GLN A 67 -3.16 -16.57 -4.35
CA GLN A 67 -4.44 -16.47 -5.07
C GLN A 67 -4.32 -15.91 -6.48
N GLU A 68 -3.40 -14.97 -6.72
CA GLU A 68 -3.14 -14.37 -8.04
C GLU A 68 -2.35 -15.32 -8.97
N GLN A 69 -1.55 -16.22 -8.40
CA GLN A 69 -0.70 -17.18 -9.13
C GLN A 69 -0.86 -18.62 -8.59
N PRO A 70 -2.07 -19.21 -8.60
CA PRO A 70 -2.35 -20.47 -7.90
C PRO A 70 -1.71 -21.69 -8.56
N HIS A 71 -1.20 -21.54 -9.79
CA HIS A 71 -0.49 -22.60 -10.52
C HIS A 71 0.86 -22.96 -9.87
N LEU A 72 1.42 -22.09 -9.04
CA LEU A 72 2.67 -22.35 -8.31
C LEU A 72 2.55 -23.51 -7.30
N LEU A 73 1.33 -23.85 -6.87
CA LEU A 73 1.07 -24.99 -6.00
C LEU A 73 1.14 -26.34 -6.76
N ASP A 74 0.95 -26.34 -8.09
CA ASP A 74 0.73 -27.56 -8.89
C ASP A 74 1.78 -28.67 -8.71
N PRO A 75 3.10 -28.36 -8.63
CA PRO A 75 4.12 -29.38 -8.40
C PRO A 75 3.99 -30.10 -7.06
N HIS A 76 3.35 -29.47 -6.07
CA HIS A 76 3.32 -29.91 -4.67
C HIS A 76 1.96 -30.50 -4.22
N LEU A 77 0.90 -30.27 -5.00
CA LEU A 77 -0.47 -30.66 -4.61
C LEU A 77 -0.63 -32.15 -4.33
N GLU A 78 0.00 -33.01 -5.14
CA GLU A 78 -0.20 -34.46 -5.05
C GLU A 78 0.27 -35.03 -3.72
N GLU A 79 1.42 -34.56 -3.24
CA GLU A 79 1.97 -34.95 -1.95
C GLU A 79 1.14 -34.39 -0.78
N LEU A 80 0.80 -33.10 -0.82
CA LEU A 80 0.01 -32.46 0.24
C LEU A 80 -1.36 -33.13 0.41
N LEU A 81 -2.05 -33.41 -0.71
CA LEU A 81 -3.34 -34.10 -0.70
C LEU A 81 -3.22 -35.53 -0.18
N THR A 82 -2.17 -36.27 -0.58
CA THR A 82 -1.96 -37.66 -0.13
C THR A 82 -1.77 -37.72 1.38
N ARG A 83 -0.91 -36.87 1.94
CA ARG A 83 -0.66 -36.80 3.40
C ARG A 83 -1.94 -36.47 4.18
N LEU A 84 -2.70 -35.47 3.73
CA LEU A 84 -3.96 -35.10 4.38
C LEU A 84 -5.02 -36.21 4.30
N VAL A 85 -5.11 -36.91 3.16
CA VAL A 85 -6.01 -38.07 2.99
C VAL A 85 -5.61 -39.24 3.90
N GLU A 86 -4.31 -39.49 4.07
CA GLU A 86 -3.81 -40.50 5.00
C GLU A 86 -4.20 -40.18 6.45
N ILE A 87 -4.05 -38.91 6.88
CA ILE A 87 -4.48 -38.46 8.21
C ILE A 87 -5.98 -38.69 8.42
N VAL A 88 -6.81 -38.37 7.42
CA VAL A 88 -8.27 -38.61 7.48
C VAL A 88 -8.59 -40.10 7.59
N ARG A 89 -7.81 -40.97 6.96
CA ARG A 89 -8.01 -42.44 7.02
C ARG A 89 -7.52 -43.06 8.33
N SER A 90 -6.48 -42.51 8.94
CA SER A 90 -5.86 -43.07 10.15
C SER A 90 -6.56 -42.66 11.45
N HIS A 91 -7.50 -41.70 11.39
CA HIS A 91 -8.16 -41.13 12.56
C HIS A 91 -9.70 -41.32 12.54
N PRO A 92 -10.36 -41.31 13.72
CA PRO A 92 -11.82 -41.37 13.78
C PRO A 92 -12.50 -40.18 13.04
N PRO A 93 -13.65 -40.39 12.38
CA PRO A 93 -14.37 -39.37 11.62
C PRO A 93 -14.63 -38.05 12.34
N SER A 94 -14.92 -38.12 13.64
CA SER A 94 -15.26 -36.95 14.47
C SER A 94 -14.08 -36.42 15.28
N SER A 95 -12.85 -36.89 15.03
CA SER A 95 -11.68 -36.42 15.79
C SER A 95 -11.30 -34.98 15.40
N PRO A 96 -10.80 -34.15 16.34
CA PRO A 96 -10.30 -32.82 16.02
C PRO A 96 -9.25 -32.80 14.91
N THR A 97 -8.37 -33.80 14.88
CA THR A 97 -7.35 -34.02 13.84
C THR A 97 -7.98 -34.15 12.46
N THR A 98 -9.01 -35.00 12.33
CA THR A 98 -9.74 -35.22 11.07
C THR A 98 -10.44 -33.95 10.60
N LEU A 99 -11.08 -33.22 11.52
CA LEU A 99 -11.77 -31.96 11.18
C LEU A 99 -10.77 -30.88 10.73
N GLN A 100 -9.62 -30.77 11.38
CA GLN A 100 -8.57 -29.83 10.97
C GLN A 100 -7.96 -30.20 9.61
N ALA A 101 -7.78 -31.49 9.32
CA ALA A 101 -7.33 -31.94 8.00
C ALA A 101 -8.32 -31.54 6.89
N PHE A 102 -9.64 -31.61 7.14
CA PHE A 102 -10.64 -31.13 6.18
C PHE A 102 -10.59 -29.61 5.96
N LYS A 103 -10.32 -28.82 7.00
CA LYS A 103 -10.09 -27.37 6.85
C LYS A 103 -8.90 -27.07 5.94
N TYR A 104 -7.80 -27.81 6.08
CA TYR A 104 -6.61 -27.63 5.24
C TYR A 104 -6.86 -28.07 3.79
N LEU A 105 -7.52 -29.22 3.59
CA LEU A 105 -7.96 -29.67 2.27
C LEU A 105 -8.85 -28.64 1.57
N TRP A 106 -9.74 -28.00 2.33
CA TRP A 106 -10.58 -26.93 1.81
C TRP A 106 -9.79 -25.68 1.43
N LEU A 107 -8.84 -25.21 2.24
CA LEU A 107 -8.00 -24.05 1.91
C LEU A 107 -7.20 -24.26 0.62
N ILE A 108 -6.57 -25.44 0.47
CA ILE A 108 -5.87 -25.82 -0.76
C ILE A 108 -6.84 -25.83 -1.96
N THR A 109 -8.05 -26.37 -1.75
CA THR A 109 -9.09 -26.42 -2.78
C THR A 109 -9.64 -25.03 -3.13
N LYS A 110 -9.73 -24.10 -2.18
CA LYS A 110 -10.16 -22.70 -2.36
C LYS A 110 -9.19 -21.96 -3.28
N VAL A 111 -7.89 -22.03 -2.99
CA VAL A 111 -6.85 -21.31 -3.75
C VAL A 111 -6.68 -21.90 -5.15
N ARG A 112 -6.63 -23.23 -5.27
CA ARG A 112 -6.34 -23.86 -6.56
C ARG A 112 -7.56 -24.10 -7.46
N GLY A 113 -8.70 -24.42 -6.85
CA GLY A 113 -9.96 -24.78 -7.50
C GLY A 113 -10.23 -26.29 -7.57
N TYR A 114 -11.47 -26.68 -7.27
CA TYR A 114 -11.91 -28.08 -7.14
C TYR A 114 -11.67 -28.97 -8.37
N LYS A 115 -11.63 -28.41 -9.59
CA LYS A 115 -11.45 -29.22 -10.82
C LYS A 115 -10.08 -29.86 -10.93
N LEU A 116 -9.03 -29.21 -10.42
CA LEU A 116 -7.70 -29.81 -10.43
C LEU A 116 -7.55 -30.80 -9.28
N ILE A 117 -8.06 -30.44 -8.09
CA ILE A 117 -8.11 -31.33 -6.92
C ILE A 117 -8.84 -32.63 -7.27
N PHE A 118 -9.96 -32.55 -8.00
CA PHE A 118 -10.71 -33.71 -8.51
C PHE A 118 -9.84 -34.72 -9.26
N LYS A 119 -8.81 -34.26 -10.00
CA LYS A 119 -7.91 -35.14 -10.76
C LYS A 119 -6.82 -35.79 -9.91
N LYS A 120 -6.55 -35.26 -8.71
CA LYS A 120 -5.42 -35.64 -7.86
C LYS A 120 -5.83 -36.26 -6.52
N LEU A 121 -7.09 -36.08 -6.08
CA LEU A 121 -7.62 -36.70 -4.87
C LEU A 121 -7.86 -38.21 -5.07
N SER A 122 -7.91 -38.98 -3.97
CA SER A 122 -8.12 -40.43 -4.01
C SER A 122 -9.41 -40.81 -4.77
N HIS A 123 -9.31 -41.86 -5.59
CA HIS A 123 -10.40 -42.43 -6.39
C HIS A 123 -10.64 -43.91 -6.05
N GLU A 124 -10.14 -44.39 -4.90
CA GLU A 124 -10.21 -45.80 -4.52
C GLU A 124 -11.65 -46.19 -4.11
N VAL A 125 -12.16 -47.28 -4.67
CA VAL A 125 -13.54 -47.77 -4.40
C VAL A 125 -13.74 -48.13 -2.91
N LYS A 126 -12.68 -48.52 -2.22
CA LYS A 126 -12.71 -48.81 -0.77
C LYS A 126 -13.11 -47.61 0.08
N ASP A 127 -12.95 -46.39 -0.42
CA ASP A 127 -13.33 -45.15 0.27
C ASP A 127 -14.85 -44.87 0.18
N LEU A 128 -15.60 -45.58 -0.67
CA LEU A 128 -17.03 -45.32 -0.91
C LEU A 128 -17.87 -45.35 0.37
N LEU A 129 -17.82 -46.47 1.10
CA LEU A 129 -18.63 -46.67 2.31
C LEU A 129 -18.15 -45.78 3.48
N PRO A 130 -16.83 -45.64 3.76
CA PRO A 130 -16.35 -44.71 4.76
C PRO A 130 -16.77 -43.26 4.50
N VAL A 131 -16.56 -42.75 3.28
CA VAL A 131 -16.94 -41.36 2.91
C VAL A 131 -18.45 -41.16 3.04
N LEU A 132 -19.25 -42.14 2.59
CA LEU A 132 -20.71 -42.08 2.73
C LEU A 132 -21.14 -42.06 4.20
N GLN A 133 -20.56 -42.90 5.06
CA GLN A 133 -20.88 -42.93 6.49
C GLN A 133 -20.55 -41.61 7.19
N MET A 134 -19.49 -40.92 6.80
CA MET A 134 -19.13 -39.61 7.35
C MET A 134 -20.14 -38.52 6.97
N LEU A 135 -20.76 -38.63 5.79
CA LEU A 135 -21.80 -37.72 5.29
C LEU A 135 -23.20 -37.99 5.88
N GLU A 136 -23.44 -39.17 6.47
CA GLU A 136 -24.73 -39.57 7.04
C GLU A 136 -24.96 -39.10 8.48
N THR A 137 -24.14 -38.18 8.98
CA THR A 137 -24.28 -37.65 10.34
C THR A 137 -25.56 -36.78 10.48
N PRO A 138 -26.29 -36.83 11.62
CA PRO A 138 -27.60 -36.17 11.76
C PRO A 138 -27.55 -34.65 11.53
N GLU A 139 -28.59 -34.11 10.89
CA GLU A 139 -28.75 -32.68 10.58
C GLU A 139 -28.52 -31.80 11.83
N GLY A 140 -27.45 -31.02 11.83
CA GLY A 140 -27.16 -30.01 12.86
C GLY A 140 -25.71 -29.97 13.38
N SER A 141 -24.87 -30.97 13.10
CA SER A 141 -23.46 -31.00 13.59
C SER A 141 -22.38 -31.16 12.50
N SER A 142 -22.71 -31.05 11.21
CA SER A 142 -21.72 -31.28 10.14
C SER A 142 -20.86 -30.04 9.91
N ASP A 143 -19.56 -30.16 10.14
CA ASP A 143 -18.58 -29.14 9.75
C ASP A 143 -18.65 -28.86 8.23
N PHE A 144 -18.67 -27.57 7.86
CA PHE A 144 -18.78 -27.12 6.46
C PHE A 144 -17.64 -27.67 5.60
N TYR A 145 -16.41 -27.58 6.12
CA TYR A 145 -15.20 -27.96 5.41
C TYR A 145 -15.19 -29.45 5.11
N ALA A 146 -15.53 -30.26 6.12
CA ALA A 146 -15.72 -31.70 5.96
C ALA A 146 -16.79 -32.02 4.91
N SER A 147 -17.98 -31.44 5.02
CA SER A 147 -19.10 -31.69 4.10
C SER A 147 -18.74 -31.35 2.64
N TYR A 148 -18.07 -30.22 2.42
CA TYR A 148 -17.65 -29.80 1.08
C TYR A 148 -16.66 -30.80 0.45
N ILE A 149 -15.62 -31.19 1.20
CA ILE A 149 -14.59 -32.10 0.72
C ILE A 149 -15.12 -33.52 0.54
N LEU A 150 -15.94 -34.02 1.47
CA LEU A 150 -16.53 -35.35 1.38
C LEU A 150 -17.49 -35.49 0.19
N LEU A 151 -18.33 -34.47 -0.08
CA LEU A 151 -19.20 -34.47 -1.27
C LEU A 151 -18.39 -34.44 -2.57
N LEU A 152 -17.32 -33.65 -2.62
CA LEU A 152 -16.39 -33.63 -3.75
C LEU A 152 -15.72 -34.99 -3.93
N TRP A 153 -15.23 -35.60 -2.85
CA TRP A 153 -14.56 -36.90 -2.87
C TRP A 153 -15.53 -38.01 -3.31
N LEU A 154 -16.74 -38.04 -2.76
CA LEU A 154 -17.78 -38.98 -3.18
C LEU A 154 -18.10 -38.81 -4.67
N SER A 155 -18.13 -37.57 -5.19
CA SER A 155 -18.35 -37.32 -6.63
C SER A 155 -17.26 -37.90 -7.54
N ILE A 156 -16.03 -38.06 -7.03
CA ILE A 156 -14.92 -38.73 -7.73
C ILE A 156 -15.11 -40.23 -7.70
N ILE A 157 -15.42 -40.79 -6.52
CA ILE A 157 -15.58 -42.23 -6.34
C ILE A 157 -16.74 -42.73 -7.21
N VAL A 158 -17.91 -42.10 -7.14
CA VAL A 158 -19.08 -42.50 -7.95
C VAL A 158 -18.90 -42.23 -9.46
N TYR A 159 -17.88 -41.49 -9.87
CA TYR A 159 -17.57 -41.33 -11.29
C TYR A 159 -16.86 -42.56 -11.87
N MET A 160 -16.28 -43.42 -11.02
CA MET A 160 -15.56 -44.62 -11.48
C MET A 160 -16.51 -45.71 -12.02
N PRO A 161 -16.09 -46.47 -13.05
CA PRO A 161 -16.94 -47.41 -13.78
C PRO A 161 -17.06 -48.77 -13.07
N PHE A 162 -17.60 -48.80 -11.85
CA PHE A 162 -17.98 -50.03 -11.13
C PHE A 162 -19.50 -50.09 -10.96
N ASN A 163 -20.12 -51.26 -10.80
CA ASN A 163 -21.58 -51.36 -10.64
C ASN A 163 -22.01 -50.95 -9.21
N MET A 164 -22.79 -49.86 -9.08
CA MET A 164 -23.26 -49.36 -7.78
C MET A 164 -24.23 -50.30 -7.10
N MET A 165 -25.12 -50.94 -7.86
CA MET A 165 -26.11 -51.89 -7.31
C MET A 165 -25.46 -53.18 -6.78
N GLY A 166 -24.21 -53.46 -7.13
CA GLY A 166 -23.45 -54.60 -6.61
C GLY A 166 -23.10 -54.51 -5.11
N PHE A 167 -23.05 -53.30 -4.55
CA PHE A 167 -22.74 -53.08 -3.13
C PHE A 167 -23.91 -53.44 -2.21
N ASP A 168 -25.13 -53.43 -2.74
CA ASP A 168 -26.34 -53.81 -2.01
C ASP A 168 -26.42 -55.32 -1.77
N ALA A 169 -25.84 -56.13 -2.67
CA ALA A 169 -25.77 -57.58 -2.52
C ALA A 169 -24.81 -58.03 -1.41
N THR A 170 -23.76 -57.27 -1.11
CA THR A 170 -22.76 -57.57 -0.06
C THR A 170 -23.21 -57.23 1.36
N VAL A 171 -24.24 -56.40 1.54
CA VAL A 171 -24.78 -56.01 2.86
C VAL A 171 -25.78 -57.05 3.40
N ALA A 172 -26.29 -57.95 2.56
CA ALA A 172 -27.25 -58.99 2.93
C ALA A 172 -26.77 -60.01 3.99
N GLY A 173 -25.50 -59.96 4.42
CA GLY A 173 -24.93 -60.81 5.47
C GLY A 173 -24.80 -60.18 6.87
N LYS A 174 -25.08 -58.87 7.03
CA LYS A 174 -25.11 -58.18 8.33
C LYS A 174 -26.32 -57.26 8.35
N GLU A 175 -27.21 -57.42 9.33
CA GLU A 175 -28.46 -56.64 9.42
C GLU A 175 -28.21 -55.12 9.21
N PRO A 176 -28.83 -54.50 8.18
CA PRO A 176 -28.71 -53.06 7.97
C PRO A 176 -29.55 -52.32 9.04
N GLN A 177 -28.95 -51.37 9.74
CA GLN A 177 -29.65 -50.56 10.77
C GLN A 177 -30.79 -49.68 10.22
N SER A 178 -31.00 -49.59 8.90
CA SER A 178 -32.00 -48.70 8.26
C SER A 178 -32.74 -49.31 7.05
N GLY A 179 -32.47 -50.55 6.61
CA GLY A 179 -33.15 -51.15 5.46
C GLY A 179 -32.95 -50.49 4.07
N ALA A 180 -32.18 -49.41 3.97
CA ALA A 180 -31.95 -48.67 2.71
C ALA A 180 -30.70 -49.16 1.96
N THR A 181 -30.79 -49.21 0.62
CA THR A 181 -29.66 -49.51 -0.28
C THR A 181 -28.60 -48.41 -0.27
N VAL A 182 -27.36 -48.72 -0.63
CA VAL A 182 -26.26 -47.76 -0.84
C VAL A 182 -26.68 -46.69 -1.84
N VAL A 183 -27.42 -47.06 -2.89
CA VAL A 183 -27.96 -46.10 -3.88
C VAL A 183 -28.92 -45.11 -3.22
N GLN A 184 -29.88 -45.61 -2.43
CA GLN A 184 -30.83 -44.75 -1.70
C GLN A 184 -30.15 -43.85 -0.67
N ARG A 185 -29.13 -44.37 0.03
CA ARG A 185 -28.32 -43.63 1.00
C ARG A 185 -27.59 -42.44 0.35
N VAL A 186 -26.96 -42.66 -0.81
CA VAL A 186 -26.31 -41.58 -1.57
C VAL A 186 -27.33 -40.54 -2.05
N LEU A 187 -28.51 -40.97 -2.52
CA LEU A 187 -29.58 -40.05 -2.92
C LEU A 187 -30.09 -39.20 -1.76
N GLU A 188 -30.19 -39.76 -0.56
CA GLU A 188 -30.61 -39.01 0.63
C GLU A 188 -29.56 -37.96 1.00
N VAL A 189 -28.27 -38.32 1.02
CA VAL A 189 -27.16 -37.37 1.22
C VAL A 189 -27.22 -36.23 0.20
N ILE A 190 -27.44 -36.53 -1.09
CA ILE A 190 -27.62 -35.51 -2.12
C ILE A 190 -28.79 -34.58 -1.76
N LYS A 191 -29.98 -35.12 -1.48
CA LYS A 191 -31.19 -34.34 -1.18
C LYS A 191 -31.03 -33.47 0.08
N THR A 192 -30.32 -33.96 1.09
CA THR A 192 -30.02 -33.22 2.31
C THR A 192 -29.10 -32.03 2.03
N HIS A 193 -27.97 -32.26 1.35
CA HIS A 193 -27.00 -31.20 1.10
C HIS A 193 -27.40 -30.21 0.00
N LEU A 194 -28.33 -30.55 -0.90
CA LEU A 194 -28.91 -29.59 -1.86
C LEU A 194 -29.66 -28.43 -1.19
N LYS A 195 -30.13 -28.63 0.04
CA LYS A 195 -30.80 -27.59 0.86
C LYS A 195 -29.82 -26.66 1.59
N SER A 196 -28.52 -26.97 1.56
CA SER A 196 -27.52 -26.23 2.35
C SER A 196 -27.38 -24.77 1.91
N ALA A 197 -27.24 -23.86 2.88
CA ALA A 197 -26.92 -22.46 2.64
C ALA A 197 -25.47 -22.25 2.17
N GLN A 198 -24.58 -23.20 2.45
CA GLN A 198 -23.14 -23.11 2.19
C GLN A 198 -22.75 -23.67 0.81
N LYS A 199 -21.50 -23.47 0.39
CA LYS A 199 -20.97 -23.96 -0.91
C LYS A 199 -20.98 -25.49 -1.07
N SER A 200 -21.21 -26.26 0.00
CA SER A 200 -21.42 -27.71 -0.07
C SER A 200 -22.61 -28.08 -0.95
N ARG A 201 -23.62 -27.20 -1.07
CA ARG A 201 -24.73 -27.31 -2.03
C ARG A 201 -24.27 -27.50 -3.47
N GLU A 202 -23.24 -26.77 -3.90
CA GLU A 202 -22.72 -26.87 -5.26
C GLU A 202 -22.07 -28.24 -5.51
N MET A 203 -21.37 -28.79 -4.50
CA MET A 203 -20.75 -30.11 -4.58
C MET A 203 -21.81 -31.22 -4.54
N ALA A 204 -22.89 -31.04 -3.77
CA ALA A 204 -24.04 -31.96 -3.79
C ALA A 204 -24.71 -32.00 -5.18
N ALA A 205 -24.91 -30.85 -5.82
CA ALA A 205 -25.40 -30.78 -7.19
C ALA A 205 -24.44 -31.43 -8.20
N TYR A 206 -23.14 -31.26 -8.02
CA TYR A 206 -22.11 -31.91 -8.84
C TYR A 206 -22.12 -33.43 -8.67
N LEU A 207 -22.20 -33.92 -7.42
CA LEU A 207 -22.37 -35.34 -7.09
C LEU A 207 -23.64 -35.90 -7.73
N ALA A 208 -24.79 -35.23 -7.55
CA ALA A 208 -26.07 -35.63 -8.14
C ALA A 208 -25.94 -35.85 -9.64
N SER A 209 -25.40 -34.85 -10.35
CA SER A 209 -25.26 -34.90 -11.81
C SER A 209 -24.42 -36.05 -12.33
N ARG A 210 -23.43 -36.51 -11.56
CA ARG A 210 -22.58 -37.65 -11.91
C ARG A 210 -23.19 -38.97 -11.49
N PHE A 211 -23.97 -38.98 -10.41
CA PHE A 211 -24.56 -40.18 -9.83
C PHE A 211 -25.80 -40.65 -10.59
N VAL A 212 -26.78 -39.76 -10.83
CA VAL A 212 -28.04 -40.16 -11.49
C VAL A 212 -27.90 -40.35 -12.99
N THR A 213 -26.82 -39.87 -13.61
CA THR A 213 -26.53 -40.07 -15.04
C THR A 213 -25.72 -41.33 -15.33
N ARG A 214 -25.40 -42.13 -14.31
CA ARG A 214 -24.64 -43.37 -14.49
C ARG A 214 -25.46 -44.40 -15.27
N PRO A 215 -24.85 -45.17 -16.20
CA PRO A 215 -25.59 -46.15 -17.00
C PRO A 215 -26.36 -47.19 -16.19
N ASP A 216 -25.88 -47.58 -15.01
CA ASP A 216 -26.49 -48.57 -14.12
C ASP A 216 -27.64 -48.01 -13.25
N LEU A 217 -27.81 -46.69 -13.16
CA LEU A 217 -28.83 -46.03 -12.34
C LEU A 217 -29.81 -45.15 -13.14
N ARG A 218 -29.41 -44.73 -14.35
CA ARG A 218 -30.11 -43.73 -15.15
C ARG A 218 -31.58 -44.06 -15.38
N ASP A 219 -31.89 -45.25 -15.89
CA ASP A 219 -33.24 -45.56 -16.36
C ASP A 219 -34.27 -45.57 -15.22
N GLU A 220 -33.85 -45.90 -14.00
CA GLU A 220 -34.73 -45.95 -12.83
C GLU A 220 -34.70 -44.64 -12.01
N PHE A 221 -33.51 -44.12 -11.71
CA PHE A 221 -33.34 -43.05 -10.71
C PHE A 221 -33.27 -41.63 -11.29
N LEU A 222 -32.89 -41.46 -12.57
CA LEU A 222 -32.85 -40.13 -13.19
C LEU A 222 -34.24 -39.49 -13.30
N PRO A 223 -35.30 -40.19 -13.82
CA PRO A 223 -36.64 -39.63 -13.87
C PRO A 223 -37.16 -39.26 -12.47
N GLN A 224 -36.96 -40.15 -11.48
CA GLN A 224 -37.37 -39.91 -10.09
C GLN A 224 -36.70 -38.67 -9.49
N PHE A 225 -35.41 -38.47 -9.77
CA PHE A 225 -34.67 -37.32 -9.27
C PHE A 225 -35.11 -36.01 -9.95
N ILE A 226 -35.47 -36.06 -11.23
CA ILE A 226 -36.01 -34.89 -11.96
C ILE A 226 -37.38 -34.50 -11.42
N ASP A 227 -38.26 -35.47 -11.19
CA ASP A 227 -39.56 -35.21 -10.57
C ASP A 227 -39.39 -34.60 -9.17
N TYR A 228 -38.45 -35.11 -8.36
CA TYR A 228 -38.08 -34.47 -7.09
C TYR A 228 -37.63 -33.01 -7.26
N CYS A 229 -36.82 -32.70 -8.28
CA CYS A 229 -36.39 -31.32 -8.54
C CYS A 229 -37.60 -30.42 -8.83
N PHE A 230 -38.56 -30.87 -9.63
CA PHE A 230 -39.77 -30.11 -9.93
C PHE A 230 -40.74 -30.02 -8.75
N GLU A 231 -40.87 -31.07 -7.93
CA GLU A 231 -41.61 -30.98 -6.66
C GLU A 231 -41.06 -29.87 -5.75
N VAL A 232 -39.75 -29.60 -5.79
CA VAL A 232 -39.13 -28.48 -5.05
C VAL A 232 -39.40 -27.13 -5.72
N LEU A 233 -39.41 -27.07 -7.05
CA LEU A 233 -39.62 -25.84 -7.81
C LEU A 233 -41.08 -25.38 -7.84
N GLU A 234 -42.02 -26.31 -8.03
CA GLU A 234 -43.46 -26.08 -8.20
C GLU A 234 -44.17 -25.75 -6.87
N LYS A 235 -43.56 -26.04 -5.71
CA LYS A 235 -44.13 -25.67 -4.40
C LYS A 235 -44.11 -24.14 -4.19
N GLU A 236 -45.30 -23.53 -4.21
CA GLU A 236 -45.51 -22.10 -3.86
C GLU A 236 -45.03 -21.79 -2.43
N SER A 237 -44.36 -20.65 -2.26
CA SER A 237 -43.58 -20.34 -1.06
C SER A 237 -44.17 -19.17 -0.26
N GLN A 238 -44.58 -19.44 0.98
CA GLN A 238 -44.41 -18.50 2.10
C GLN A 238 -42.93 -18.51 2.53
N ASP A 239 -42.34 -17.32 2.67
CA ASP A 239 -40.92 -17.01 2.90
C ASP A 239 -40.20 -17.87 3.95
N THR A 240 -39.30 -18.75 3.51
CA THR A 240 -38.27 -19.34 4.40
C THR A 240 -36.95 -19.47 3.64
N VAL A 241 -35.87 -18.91 4.19
CA VAL A 241 -34.51 -18.86 3.60
C VAL A 241 -34.01 -20.23 3.12
N TYR A 242 -34.30 -21.31 3.87
CA TYR A 242 -33.94 -22.68 3.50
C TYR A 242 -34.58 -23.18 2.20
N LYS A 243 -35.77 -22.68 1.84
CA LYS A 243 -36.44 -23.08 0.59
C LYS A 243 -35.81 -22.42 -0.64
N VAL A 244 -35.24 -21.22 -0.49
CA VAL A 244 -34.50 -20.53 -1.57
C VAL A 244 -33.24 -21.31 -1.91
N PHE A 245 -32.46 -21.72 -0.92
CA PHE A 245 -31.25 -22.52 -1.13
C PHE A 245 -31.55 -23.89 -1.74
N ASN A 246 -32.66 -24.53 -1.34
CA ASN A 246 -33.08 -25.78 -1.96
C ASN A 246 -33.41 -25.60 -3.45
N LYS A 247 -34.16 -24.54 -3.82
CA LYS A 247 -34.44 -24.19 -5.23
C LYS A 247 -33.15 -23.98 -6.02
N LEU A 248 -32.18 -23.25 -5.46
CA LEU A 248 -30.86 -23.06 -6.07
C LEU A 248 -30.10 -24.37 -6.25
N GLY A 249 -30.16 -25.26 -5.26
CA GLY A 249 -29.54 -26.58 -5.30
C GLY A 249 -30.09 -27.43 -6.44
N VAL A 250 -31.41 -27.57 -6.52
CA VAL A 250 -32.05 -28.40 -7.56
C VAL A 250 -31.88 -27.81 -8.97
N LEU A 251 -31.94 -26.47 -9.13
CA LEU A 251 -31.64 -25.84 -10.43
C LEU A 251 -30.19 -26.07 -10.85
N ARG A 252 -29.25 -25.97 -9.92
CA ARG A 252 -27.84 -26.27 -10.18
C ARG A 252 -27.65 -27.74 -10.56
N ALA A 253 -28.34 -28.65 -9.88
CA ALA A 253 -28.28 -30.08 -10.18
C ALA A 253 -28.84 -30.37 -11.58
N LEU A 254 -30.01 -29.83 -11.93
CA LEU A 254 -30.59 -29.94 -13.27
C LEU A 254 -29.61 -29.43 -14.34
N GLY A 255 -29.07 -28.22 -14.19
CA GLY A 255 -28.10 -27.68 -15.16
C GLY A 255 -26.84 -28.55 -15.31
N LEU A 256 -26.36 -29.18 -14.23
CA LEU A 256 -25.21 -30.09 -14.28
C LEU A 256 -25.57 -31.47 -14.84
N ILE A 257 -26.79 -31.97 -14.65
CA ILE A 257 -27.29 -33.22 -15.24
C ILE A 257 -27.26 -33.11 -16.77
N PHE A 258 -27.85 -32.05 -17.34
CA PHE A 258 -27.81 -31.82 -18.78
C PHE A 258 -26.40 -31.58 -19.32
N LYS A 259 -25.48 -31.11 -18.47
CA LYS A 259 -24.08 -30.90 -18.84
C LYS A 259 -23.23 -32.18 -18.84
N HIS A 260 -23.49 -33.11 -17.91
CA HIS A 260 -22.68 -34.33 -17.73
C HIS A 260 -23.32 -35.58 -18.33
N GLY A 261 -24.65 -35.58 -18.54
CA GLY A 261 -25.38 -36.65 -19.18
C GLY A 261 -25.02 -36.82 -20.66
N LYS A 262 -25.28 -38.02 -21.20
CA LYS A 262 -25.07 -38.30 -22.63
C LYS A 262 -26.08 -37.52 -23.47
N ARG A 263 -25.61 -36.94 -24.58
CA ARG A 263 -26.38 -35.99 -25.41
C ARG A 263 -27.71 -36.56 -25.88
N GLU A 264 -27.72 -37.75 -26.48
CA GLU A 264 -28.91 -38.39 -27.05
C GLU A 264 -30.02 -38.56 -26.00
N GLU A 265 -29.63 -39.00 -24.81
CA GLU A 265 -30.54 -39.28 -23.69
C GLU A 265 -31.10 -38.00 -23.04
N MET A 266 -30.27 -36.96 -22.94
CA MET A 266 -30.71 -35.68 -22.40
C MET A 266 -31.61 -34.91 -23.37
N LEU A 267 -31.50 -35.15 -24.68
CA LEU A 267 -32.33 -34.52 -25.70
C LEU A 267 -33.80 -34.96 -25.58
N GLU A 268 -34.07 -36.26 -25.45
CA GLU A 268 -35.43 -36.76 -25.24
C GLU A 268 -36.07 -36.21 -23.97
N LEU A 269 -35.25 -36.04 -22.93
CA LEU A 269 -35.66 -35.52 -21.63
C LEU A 269 -35.92 -34.00 -21.67
N SER A 270 -35.19 -33.24 -22.50
CA SER A 270 -35.31 -31.77 -22.55
C SER A 270 -36.69 -31.32 -23.01
N HIS A 271 -37.31 -32.05 -23.95
CA HIS A 271 -38.67 -31.75 -24.42
C HIS A 271 -39.72 -31.84 -23.29
N LYS A 272 -39.46 -32.60 -22.22
CA LYS A 272 -40.35 -32.73 -21.06
C LYS A 272 -40.00 -31.76 -19.93
N VAL A 273 -38.71 -31.47 -19.76
CA VAL A 273 -38.20 -30.64 -18.65
C VAL A 273 -38.30 -29.15 -18.97
N PHE A 274 -38.06 -28.74 -20.22
CA PHE A 274 -37.98 -27.33 -20.58
C PHE A 274 -39.30 -26.57 -20.41
N PRO A 275 -40.46 -27.05 -20.92
CA PRO A 275 -41.74 -26.36 -20.72
C PRO A 275 -42.11 -26.26 -19.23
N ARG A 276 -41.76 -27.27 -18.42
CA ARG A 276 -41.98 -27.26 -16.97
C ARG A 276 -41.13 -26.20 -16.26
N LEU A 277 -39.88 -26.00 -16.70
CA LEU A 277 -38.99 -24.95 -16.16
C LEU A 277 -39.53 -23.54 -16.46
N VAL A 278 -40.01 -23.31 -17.68
CA VAL A 278 -40.63 -22.03 -18.08
C VAL A 278 -41.90 -21.77 -17.26
N ALA A 279 -42.77 -22.77 -17.11
CA ALA A 279 -43.99 -22.68 -16.31
C ALA A 279 -43.76 -22.38 -14.82
N CYS A 280 -42.61 -22.81 -14.27
CA CYS A 280 -42.24 -22.52 -12.87
C CYS A 280 -41.81 -21.05 -12.63
N GLY A 281 -41.76 -20.20 -13.66
CA GLY A 281 -41.46 -18.77 -13.51
C GLY A 281 -40.04 -18.45 -13.00
N VAL A 282 -39.14 -19.43 -13.00
CA VAL A 282 -37.76 -19.31 -12.48
C VAL A 282 -36.96 -18.26 -13.27
N THR A 283 -37.31 -18.05 -14.53
CA THR A 283 -36.75 -17.04 -15.44
C THR A 283 -37.09 -15.60 -15.04
N LYS A 284 -38.18 -15.37 -14.29
CA LYS A 284 -38.61 -14.04 -13.81
C LYS A 284 -38.14 -13.73 -12.39
N SER A 285 -37.33 -14.61 -11.79
CA SER A 285 -36.79 -14.42 -10.43
C SER A 285 -35.81 -13.25 -10.37
N SER A 286 -35.92 -12.40 -9.34
CA SER A 286 -34.95 -11.34 -9.02
C SER A 286 -33.63 -11.86 -8.45
N ASP A 287 -33.51 -13.16 -8.17
CA ASP A 287 -32.29 -13.78 -7.65
C ASP A 287 -31.32 -14.14 -8.79
N THR A 288 -30.23 -13.38 -8.88
CA THR A 288 -29.10 -13.58 -9.81
C THR A 288 -28.61 -15.03 -9.93
N THR A 289 -28.73 -15.83 -8.88
CA THR A 289 -28.24 -17.21 -8.85
C THR A 289 -29.21 -18.16 -9.58
N ASN A 290 -30.51 -17.89 -9.51
CA ASN A 290 -31.54 -18.59 -10.29
C ASN A 290 -31.39 -18.26 -11.78
N GLN A 291 -31.19 -16.97 -12.10
CA GLN A 291 -30.95 -16.53 -13.47
C GLN A 291 -29.72 -17.22 -14.06
N LYS A 292 -28.59 -17.22 -13.34
CA LYS A 292 -27.35 -17.90 -13.76
C LYS A 292 -27.53 -19.40 -14.04
N ALA A 293 -28.32 -20.11 -13.23
CA ALA A 293 -28.56 -21.54 -13.40
C ALA A 293 -29.45 -21.88 -14.62
N CYS A 294 -30.48 -21.06 -14.90
CA CYS A 294 -31.33 -21.21 -16.08
C CYS A 294 -30.55 -21.06 -17.40
N HIS A 295 -29.63 -20.08 -17.48
CA HIS A 295 -28.84 -19.82 -18.68
C HIS A 295 -27.83 -20.93 -19.03
N GLU A 296 -27.48 -21.83 -18.10
CA GLU A 296 -26.47 -22.88 -18.32
C GLU A 296 -27.03 -24.18 -18.94
N GLY A 297 -28.36 -24.38 -18.92
CA GLY A 297 -28.98 -25.71 -19.06
C GLY A 297 -29.78 -26.02 -20.33
N HIS A 298 -29.55 -25.38 -21.48
CA HIS A 298 -30.35 -25.61 -22.69
C HIS A 298 -29.71 -26.63 -23.65
N PRO A 299 -30.36 -27.78 -23.92
CA PRO A 299 -29.99 -28.69 -25.01
C PRO A 299 -30.81 -28.29 -26.24
N ALA A 300 -30.21 -27.53 -27.15
CA ALA A 300 -30.78 -27.28 -28.47
C ALA A 300 -30.13 -28.17 -29.53
N HIS A 301 -30.94 -28.46 -30.54
CA HIS A 301 -31.04 -29.70 -31.29
C HIS A 301 -29.87 -29.88 -32.31
N TRP A 302 -29.24 -28.79 -32.78
CA TRP A 302 -28.33 -28.83 -33.94
C TRP A 302 -27.04 -28.03 -33.67
N ILE A 303 -25.95 -28.39 -34.35
CA ILE A 303 -24.80 -27.50 -34.53
C ILE A 303 -24.82 -27.18 -36.02
N MET A 304 -25.25 -25.97 -36.36
CA MET A 304 -25.32 -25.57 -37.76
C MET A 304 -23.91 -25.45 -38.35
N SER A 305 -23.77 -25.89 -39.60
CA SER A 305 -22.51 -25.96 -40.34
C SER A 305 -21.95 -24.59 -40.69
N TRP A 306 -22.81 -23.56 -40.78
CA TRP A 306 -22.42 -22.17 -41.01
C TRP A 306 -21.64 -21.63 -39.80
N ARG A 307 -20.32 -21.73 -39.84
CA ARG A 307 -19.42 -21.07 -38.88
C ARG A 307 -18.19 -20.65 -39.61
N TYR A 308 -17.64 -19.51 -39.19
CA TYR A 308 -16.30 -19.16 -39.61
C TYR A 308 -15.31 -20.18 -39.01
N GLN A 309 -14.76 -21.03 -39.86
CA GLN A 309 -13.70 -21.97 -39.51
C GLN A 309 -12.37 -21.42 -40.04
N ARG A 310 -11.53 -20.94 -39.12
CA ARG A 310 -10.10 -20.78 -39.42
C ARG A 310 -9.56 -22.19 -39.62
N GLY A 311 -9.12 -22.52 -40.85
CA GLY A 311 -8.65 -23.86 -41.26
C GLY A 311 -7.92 -24.64 -40.15
N SER A 312 -8.24 -25.94 -40.07
CA SER A 312 -7.98 -26.88 -38.97
C SER A 312 -6.62 -26.72 -38.26
N ARG A 313 -6.67 -26.31 -36.99
CA ARG A 313 -5.53 -26.34 -36.06
C ARG A 313 -5.34 -27.76 -35.49
N SER A 314 -4.60 -28.58 -36.21
CA SER A 314 -3.89 -29.70 -35.59
C SER A 314 -2.48 -29.24 -35.23
N LEU A 315 -2.14 -29.26 -33.95
CA LEU A 315 -0.76 -29.04 -33.50
C LEU A 315 0.20 -30.07 -34.13
N ALA A 316 -0.30 -31.25 -34.51
CA ALA A 316 0.48 -32.29 -35.19
C ALA A 316 0.87 -31.89 -36.62
N ILE A 317 0.08 -31.07 -37.30
CA ILE A 317 0.43 -30.54 -38.64
C ILE A 317 1.52 -29.47 -38.52
N ASN A 318 1.50 -28.65 -37.47
CA ASN A 318 2.54 -27.63 -37.25
C ASN A 318 3.87 -28.21 -36.74
N VAL A 319 3.85 -29.37 -36.08
CA VAL A 319 5.04 -30.04 -35.54
C VAL A 319 5.70 -30.96 -36.58
N HIS A 320 4.93 -31.50 -37.53
CA HIS A 320 5.48 -32.22 -38.67
C HIS A 320 5.66 -31.24 -39.82
N GLY A 321 6.76 -30.49 -39.74
CA GLY A 321 7.15 -29.55 -40.77
C GLY A 321 7.32 -30.25 -42.11
N ASP A 322 6.31 -30.14 -42.96
CA ASP A 322 6.48 -30.22 -44.39
C ASP A 322 6.12 -28.84 -44.95
N ARG A 323 7.16 -28.14 -45.40
CA ARG A 323 7.02 -26.85 -46.06
C ARG A 323 6.65 -27.08 -47.51
N THR A 324 5.63 -26.34 -47.94
CA THR A 324 5.37 -25.90 -49.32
C THR A 324 5.00 -26.98 -50.33
N GLU A 325 3.71 -27.11 -50.63
CA GLU A 325 3.08 -26.68 -51.91
C GLU A 325 1.60 -27.12 -51.89
N HIS A 326 0.72 -26.32 -52.52
CA HIS A 326 -0.74 -26.43 -52.53
C HIS A 326 -1.49 -26.03 -51.25
N LEU A 327 -1.75 -24.74 -51.13
CA LEU A 327 -3.08 -24.19 -50.80
C LEU A 327 -3.06 -22.73 -51.27
N GLN A 328 -3.00 -22.55 -52.59
CA GLN A 328 -3.46 -21.30 -53.20
C GLN A 328 -4.90 -21.11 -52.76
N GLY A 329 -5.22 -19.90 -52.30
CA GLY A 329 -6.58 -19.47 -52.04
C GLY A 329 -7.43 -19.74 -53.27
N ASN A 330 -8.38 -20.65 -53.13
CA ASN A 330 -9.53 -20.69 -54.01
C ASN A 330 -10.52 -19.64 -53.49
N VAL A 331 -10.23 -18.38 -53.83
CA VAL A 331 -11.30 -17.43 -54.13
C VAL A 331 -11.82 -17.86 -55.49
N GLY A 332 -12.83 -18.73 -55.50
CA GLY A 332 -13.33 -19.36 -56.71
C GLY A 332 -14.32 -20.46 -56.40
N ASP A 333 -15.59 -20.04 -56.33
CA ASP A 333 -16.73 -20.80 -56.85
C ASP A 333 -16.93 -22.22 -56.32
N LYS A 334 -17.69 -22.32 -55.22
CA LYS A 334 -18.62 -23.43 -54.99
C LYS A 334 -19.96 -22.85 -54.53
N ASN A 335 -20.63 -22.19 -55.47
CA ASN A 335 -22.09 -22.30 -55.58
C ASN A 335 -22.39 -23.69 -56.14
N THR A 336 -22.49 -24.69 -55.27
CA THR A 336 -23.09 -26.04 -55.45
C THR A 336 -22.60 -26.85 -54.24
N GLU A 337 -23.41 -27.16 -53.24
CA GLU A 337 -24.85 -27.38 -53.17
C GLU A 337 -25.47 -26.38 -52.19
N GLU A 338 -26.54 -25.70 -52.63
CA GLU A 338 -27.64 -25.36 -51.72
C GLU A 338 -28.09 -26.71 -51.14
N GLU A 339 -27.45 -27.20 -50.06
CA GLU A 339 -28.18 -28.04 -49.12
C GLU A 339 -29.35 -27.17 -48.73
N GLU A 340 -30.54 -27.56 -49.20
CA GLU A 340 -31.83 -26.98 -48.86
C GLU A 340 -31.73 -26.52 -47.40
N GLU A 341 -31.57 -25.21 -47.16
CA GLU A 341 -31.81 -24.64 -45.85
C GLU A 341 -33.31 -24.91 -45.66
N GLU A 342 -33.63 -26.06 -45.06
CA GLU A 342 -34.98 -26.35 -44.64
C GLU A 342 -35.42 -25.09 -43.88
N ASP A 343 -36.54 -24.49 -44.33
CA ASP A 343 -37.29 -23.44 -43.63
C ASP A 343 -37.76 -24.03 -42.28
N GLU A 344 -36.83 -24.36 -41.40
CA GLU A 344 -37.09 -24.86 -40.06
C GLU A 344 -37.47 -23.65 -39.23
N GLU A 345 -38.77 -23.54 -38.96
CA GLU A 345 -39.31 -22.54 -38.04
C GLU A 345 -38.57 -22.63 -36.69
N VAL A 346 -37.88 -21.55 -36.33
CA VAL A 346 -37.35 -21.38 -34.98
C VAL A 346 -38.55 -21.36 -34.04
N GLY A 347 -38.71 -22.40 -33.22
CA GLY A 347 -39.86 -22.48 -32.31
C GLY A 347 -39.94 -21.28 -31.37
N GLU A 348 -41.16 -20.81 -31.07
CA GLU A 348 -41.45 -19.62 -30.22
C GLU A 348 -40.66 -19.63 -28.89
N ASP A 349 -40.45 -20.82 -28.30
CA ASP A 349 -39.65 -21.05 -27.10
C ASP A 349 -38.19 -20.54 -27.21
N MET A 350 -37.59 -20.58 -28.40
CA MET A 350 -36.20 -20.15 -28.63
C MET A 350 -36.08 -18.63 -28.72
N GLU A 351 -37.09 -17.94 -29.26
CA GLU A 351 -37.13 -16.48 -29.32
C GLU A 351 -37.23 -15.88 -27.91
N GLU A 352 -38.07 -16.46 -27.04
CA GLU A 352 -38.19 -16.04 -25.63
C GLU A 352 -36.86 -16.20 -24.87
N VAL A 353 -36.12 -17.29 -25.15
CA VAL A 353 -34.78 -17.52 -24.58
C VAL A 353 -33.77 -16.48 -25.06
N ILE A 354 -33.80 -16.12 -26.35
CA ILE A 354 -32.91 -15.11 -26.92
C ILE A 354 -33.19 -13.73 -26.31
N ASP A 355 -34.46 -13.32 -26.21
CA ASP A 355 -34.83 -12.05 -25.58
C ASP A 355 -34.38 -12.01 -24.12
N TYR A 356 -34.61 -13.08 -23.36
CA TYR A 356 -34.14 -13.19 -21.98
C TYR A 356 -32.61 -13.05 -21.85
N LEU A 357 -31.87 -13.70 -22.74
CA LEU A 357 -30.41 -13.60 -22.80
C LEU A 357 -29.96 -12.18 -23.15
N LEU A 358 -30.61 -11.51 -24.11
CA LEU A 358 -30.29 -10.13 -24.50
C LEU A 358 -30.58 -9.14 -23.37
N GLN A 359 -31.67 -9.33 -22.62
CA GLN A 359 -31.96 -8.55 -21.40
C GLN A 359 -30.88 -8.79 -20.32
N GLY A 360 -30.43 -10.04 -20.16
CA GLY A 360 -29.34 -10.40 -19.24
C GLY A 360 -28.01 -9.72 -19.55
N LEU A 361 -27.76 -9.29 -20.80
CA LEU A 361 -26.58 -8.49 -21.16
C LEU A 361 -26.60 -7.07 -20.56
N LYS A 362 -27.77 -6.57 -20.16
CA LYS A 362 -27.97 -5.23 -19.56
C LYS A 362 -28.01 -5.25 -18.03
N ASP A 363 -27.87 -6.43 -17.42
CA ASP A 363 -28.11 -6.65 -15.99
C ASP A 363 -27.18 -5.86 -15.05
N GLN A 364 -27.60 -5.72 -13.78
CA GLN A 364 -26.83 -5.36 -12.58
C GLN A 364 -25.40 -5.87 -12.58
N ASP A 365 -25.33 -7.20 -12.60
CA ASP A 365 -24.20 -7.94 -12.12
C ASP A 365 -23.37 -8.48 -13.28
N THR A 366 -22.05 -8.28 -13.18
CA THR A 366 -21.09 -8.78 -14.19
C THR A 366 -21.24 -10.28 -14.42
N VAL A 367 -21.56 -11.05 -13.37
CA VAL A 367 -21.73 -12.50 -13.45
C VAL A 367 -22.95 -12.89 -14.30
N VAL A 368 -24.04 -12.12 -14.24
CA VAL A 368 -25.22 -12.34 -15.08
C VAL A 368 -24.90 -11.97 -16.51
N ARG A 369 -24.33 -10.78 -16.76
CA ARG A 369 -23.91 -10.34 -18.11
C ARG A 369 -22.96 -11.33 -18.79
N TRP A 370 -21.99 -11.87 -18.06
CA TRP A 370 -21.04 -12.87 -18.57
C TRP A 370 -21.71 -14.22 -18.85
N SER A 371 -22.64 -14.64 -18.00
CA SER A 371 -23.43 -15.86 -18.22
C SER A 371 -24.34 -15.73 -19.44
N ALA A 372 -25.01 -14.57 -19.57
CA ALA A 372 -25.85 -14.23 -20.71
C ALA A 372 -25.03 -14.20 -22.01
N ALA A 373 -23.87 -13.52 -22.05
CA ALA A 373 -22.98 -13.52 -23.21
C ALA A 373 -22.58 -14.93 -23.67
N LYS A 374 -22.29 -15.83 -22.72
CA LYS A 374 -22.02 -17.24 -23.00
C LYS A 374 -23.23 -18.00 -23.48
N GLY A 375 -24.41 -17.70 -22.94
CA GLY A 375 -25.69 -18.26 -23.37
C GLY A 375 -26.01 -17.86 -24.81
N VAL A 376 -25.93 -16.56 -25.12
CA VAL A 376 -26.06 -16.01 -26.49
C VAL A 376 -25.13 -16.75 -27.43
N GLY A 377 -23.82 -16.80 -27.15
CA GLY A 377 -22.87 -17.52 -28.00
C GLY A 377 -23.16 -19.02 -28.16
N ARG A 378 -23.83 -19.68 -27.20
CA ARG A 378 -24.25 -21.09 -27.35
C ARG A 378 -25.50 -21.22 -28.21
N VAL A 379 -26.50 -20.36 -28.01
CA VAL A 379 -27.78 -20.40 -28.70
C VAL A 379 -27.59 -19.99 -30.16
N THR A 380 -26.93 -18.86 -30.42
CA THR A 380 -26.67 -18.34 -31.78
C THR A 380 -26.02 -19.38 -32.69
N GLY A 381 -25.08 -20.18 -32.18
CA GLY A 381 -24.40 -21.21 -32.98
C GLY A 381 -25.25 -22.43 -33.35
N ARG A 382 -26.55 -22.40 -33.02
CA ARG A 382 -27.53 -23.44 -33.29
C ARG A 382 -28.74 -22.93 -34.07
N LEU A 383 -28.79 -21.63 -34.37
CA LEU A 383 -29.82 -21.02 -35.21
C LEU A 383 -29.40 -21.11 -36.68
N PRO A 384 -30.33 -20.99 -37.65
CA PRO A 384 -29.99 -20.73 -39.04
C PRO A 384 -29.18 -19.44 -39.20
N ARG A 385 -28.48 -19.29 -40.32
CA ARG A 385 -27.53 -18.18 -40.54
C ARG A 385 -28.19 -16.81 -40.37
N GLU A 386 -29.39 -16.65 -40.93
CA GLU A 386 -30.13 -15.39 -40.92
C GLU A 386 -30.50 -14.97 -39.49
N PHE A 387 -31.16 -15.84 -38.73
CA PHE A 387 -31.46 -15.60 -37.30
C PHE A 387 -30.20 -15.40 -36.46
N GLY A 388 -29.12 -16.11 -36.76
CA GLY A 388 -27.85 -15.91 -36.08
C GLY A 388 -27.28 -14.51 -36.31
N ASP A 389 -27.42 -13.97 -37.50
CA ASP A 389 -27.02 -12.61 -37.88
C ASP A 389 -27.95 -11.54 -37.30
N GLU A 390 -29.25 -11.82 -37.16
CA GLU A 390 -30.20 -10.97 -36.43
C GLU A 390 -29.81 -10.81 -34.96
N VAL A 391 -29.39 -11.89 -34.30
CA VAL A 391 -28.87 -11.80 -32.92
C VAL A 391 -27.63 -10.91 -32.83
N VAL A 392 -26.73 -10.97 -33.82
CA VAL A 392 -25.60 -10.02 -33.90
C VAL A 392 -26.12 -8.59 -34.06
N GLY A 393 -27.12 -8.37 -34.92
CA GLY A 393 -27.81 -7.09 -35.07
C GLY A 393 -28.34 -6.53 -33.75
N ALA A 394 -29.07 -7.34 -32.98
CA ALA A 394 -29.61 -6.95 -31.68
C ALA A 394 -28.53 -6.59 -30.65
N ILE A 395 -27.40 -7.32 -30.64
CA ILE A 395 -26.25 -6.99 -29.78
C ILE A 395 -25.64 -5.64 -30.17
N MET A 396 -25.64 -5.30 -31.46
CA MET A 396 -25.07 -4.03 -31.94
C MET A 396 -25.87 -2.81 -31.44
N GLU A 397 -27.18 -2.96 -31.21
CA GLU A 397 -28.02 -1.90 -30.65
C GLU A 397 -27.63 -1.52 -29.21
N LEU A 398 -26.98 -2.44 -28.47
CA LEU A 398 -26.48 -2.22 -27.10
C LEU A 398 -25.41 -1.14 -27.01
N PHE A 399 -24.75 -0.81 -28.13
CA PHE A 399 -23.69 0.20 -28.20
C PHE A 399 -24.22 1.58 -28.61
N SER A 400 -25.53 1.80 -28.56
CA SER A 400 -26.07 3.14 -28.76
C SER A 400 -25.68 4.08 -27.60
N SER A 401 -25.63 5.38 -27.85
CA SER A 401 -25.36 6.39 -26.80
C SER A 401 -26.49 6.54 -25.78
N ARG A 402 -27.65 5.91 -26.03
CA ARG A 402 -28.80 5.91 -25.11
C ARG A 402 -28.74 4.76 -24.11
N GLU A 403 -27.92 3.76 -24.39
CA GLU A 403 -27.78 2.56 -23.57
C GLU A 403 -26.87 2.78 -22.36
N SER A 404 -26.97 1.88 -21.39
CA SER A 404 -26.16 1.95 -20.18
C SER A 404 -24.73 1.45 -20.42
N ASP A 405 -23.80 1.84 -19.55
CA ASP A 405 -22.43 1.31 -19.52
C ASP A 405 -22.41 -0.21 -19.31
N LYS A 406 -23.42 -0.74 -18.61
CA LYS A 406 -23.64 -2.17 -18.40
C LYS A 406 -23.98 -2.89 -19.69
N ALA A 407 -24.83 -2.29 -20.53
CA ALA A 407 -25.18 -2.81 -21.85
C ALA A 407 -23.97 -2.80 -22.80
N TRP A 408 -23.18 -1.72 -22.82
CA TRP A 408 -21.92 -1.65 -23.57
C TRP A 408 -20.93 -2.75 -23.16
N HIS A 409 -20.79 -2.95 -21.85
CA HIS A 409 -19.95 -4.01 -21.30
C HIS A 409 -20.47 -5.41 -21.69
N GLY A 410 -21.75 -5.69 -21.48
CA GLY A 410 -22.39 -6.95 -21.88
C GLY A 410 -22.29 -7.22 -23.37
N GLY A 411 -22.46 -6.19 -24.21
CA GLY A 411 -22.27 -6.25 -25.66
C GLY A 411 -20.84 -6.64 -26.04
N CYS A 412 -19.81 -6.05 -25.41
CA CYS A 412 -18.41 -6.43 -25.66
C CYS A 412 -18.17 -7.91 -25.34
N LEU A 413 -18.70 -8.39 -24.21
CA LEU A 413 -18.58 -9.80 -23.79
C LEU A 413 -19.28 -10.74 -24.78
N ALA A 414 -20.49 -10.38 -25.23
CA ALA A 414 -21.27 -11.17 -26.18
C ALA A 414 -20.57 -11.26 -27.55
N LEU A 415 -20.10 -10.14 -28.09
CA LEU A 415 -19.32 -10.12 -29.34
C LEU A 415 -18.04 -10.96 -29.22
N ALA A 416 -17.39 -10.96 -28.04
CA ALA A 416 -16.17 -11.75 -27.83
C ALA A 416 -16.47 -13.26 -27.81
N GLU A 417 -17.56 -13.66 -27.16
CA GLU A 417 -18.04 -15.06 -27.16
C GLU A 417 -18.46 -15.51 -28.56
N LEU A 418 -19.15 -14.66 -29.33
CA LEU A 418 -19.52 -14.95 -30.73
C LEU A 418 -18.28 -15.11 -31.62
N ALA A 419 -17.31 -14.20 -31.52
CA ALA A 419 -16.06 -14.28 -32.27
C ALA A 419 -15.28 -15.57 -31.94
N ARG A 420 -15.13 -15.92 -30.65
CA ARG A 420 -14.43 -17.14 -30.22
C ARG A 420 -15.06 -18.43 -30.76
N ARG A 421 -16.34 -18.40 -31.10
CA ARG A 421 -17.10 -19.55 -31.61
C ARG A 421 -17.24 -19.56 -33.14
N GLY A 422 -16.68 -18.56 -33.83
CA GLY A 422 -16.81 -18.41 -35.29
C GLY A 422 -18.22 -17.98 -35.73
N LEU A 423 -19.00 -17.38 -34.82
CA LEU A 423 -20.39 -16.95 -35.08
C LEU A 423 -20.49 -15.49 -35.46
N LEU A 424 -19.45 -14.70 -35.16
CA LEU A 424 -19.30 -13.37 -35.73
C LEU A 424 -18.62 -13.53 -37.10
N LEU A 425 -19.38 -13.34 -38.18
CA LEU A 425 -18.87 -13.51 -39.54
C LEU A 425 -17.98 -12.33 -39.96
N PRO A 426 -16.97 -12.54 -40.84
CA PRO A 426 -16.09 -11.47 -41.31
C PRO A 426 -16.81 -10.27 -41.93
N GLU A 427 -17.97 -10.49 -42.56
CA GLU A 427 -18.84 -9.46 -43.14
C GLU A 427 -19.28 -8.38 -42.12
N ARG A 428 -19.32 -8.72 -40.82
CA ARG A 428 -19.68 -7.79 -39.73
C ARG A 428 -18.49 -7.01 -39.17
N LEU A 429 -17.24 -7.38 -39.48
CA LEU A 429 -16.04 -6.69 -38.99
C LEU A 429 -15.96 -5.20 -39.33
N PRO A 430 -16.37 -4.73 -40.52
CA PRO A 430 -16.40 -3.30 -40.84
C PRO A 430 -17.29 -2.48 -39.90
N VAL A 431 -18.34 -3.09 -39.35
CA VAL A 431 -19.31 -2.41 -38.46
C VAL A 431 -18.89 -2.56 -36.99
N VAL A 432 -18.34 -3.71 -36.60
CA VAL A 432 -17.92 -3.98 -35.22
C VAL A 432 -16.64 -3.23 -34.85
N THR A 433 -15.68 -3.11 -35.77
CA THR A 433 -14.37 -2.50 -35.46
C THR A 433 -14.48 -1.03 -35.00
N PRO A 434 -15.28 -0.16 -35.64
CA PRO A 434 -15.51 1.20 -35.14
C PRO A 434 -16.06 1.25 -33.71
N ILE A 435 -17.00 0.36 -33.36
CA ILE A 435 -17.56 0.25 -32.01
C ILE A 435 -16.47 -0.16 -31.03
N LEU A 436 -15.67 -1.17 -31.38
CA LEU A 436 -14.57 -1.64 -30.57
C LEU A 436 -13.55 -0.53 -30.27
N THR A 437 -13.19 0.30 -31.27
CA THR A 437 -12.31 1.45 -31.00
C THR A 437 -12.92 2.47 -30.04
N LYS A 438 -14.24 2.71 -30.10
CA LYS A 438 -14.91 3.59 -29.13
C LYS A 438 -14.89 2.96 -27.73
N ALA A 439 -15.13 1.65 -27.63
CA ALA A 439 -15.13 0.92 -26.38
C ALA A 439 -13.74 0.89 -25.70
N LEU A 440 -12.65 0.79 -26.47
CA LEU A 440 -11.27 0.81 -25.97
C LEU A 440 -10.90 2.12 -25.25
N VAL A 441 -11.52 3.24 -25.61
CA VAL A 441 -11.26 4.55 -24.99
C VAL A 441 -12.46 5.09 -24.21
N TYR A 442 -13.44 4.23 -23.90
CA TYR A 442 -14.67 4.63 -23.21
C TYR A 442 -14.38 5.10 -21.79
N ASP A 443 -14.69 6.36 -21.51
CA ASP A 443 -14.48 7.01 -20.22
C ASP A 443 -15.51 8.14 -20.04
N GLU A 444 -16.65 7.83 -19.42
CA GLU A 444 -17.77 8.77 -19.27
C GLU A 444 -18.04 9.12 -17.81
N LEU A 445 -18.33 10.40 -17.57
CA LEU A 445 -18.78 10.91 -16.28
C LEU A 445 -20.29 10.73 -16.13
N LYS A 446 -20.72 9.87 -15.20
CA LYS A 446 -22.13 9.76 -14.79
C LYS A 446 -22.27 10.20 -13.34
N GLY A 447 -22.79 11.42 -13.15
CA GLY A 447 -22.92 12.03 -11.82
C GLY A 447 -21.56 12.36 -11.22
N LYS A 448 -21.19 11.71 -10.10
CA LYS A 448 -19.89 11.85 -9.44
C LYS A 448 -18.92 10.69 -9.70
N CYS A 449 -19.37 9.66 -10.42
CA CYS A 449 -18.59 8.45 -10.68
C CYS A 449 -18.23 8.36 -12.17
N PHE A 450 -17.00 7.95 -12.44
CA PHE A 450 -16.53 7.67 -13.79
C PHE A 450 -16.72 6.19 -14.09
N MET A 451 -17.39 5.91 -15.20
CA MET A 451 -17.72 4.56 -15.63
C MET A 451 -16.99 4.29 -16.95
N GLY A 452 -16.43 3.08 -17.08
CA GLY A 452 -15.77 2.69 -18.33
C GLY A 452 -14.63 1.69 -18.20
N ALA A 453 -14.06 1.49 -17.00
CA ALA A 453 -12.98 0.51 -16.80
C ALA A 453 -13.39 -0.90 -17.25
N ASN A 454 -14.57 -1.36 -16.83
CA ASN A 454 -15.11 -2.66 -17.23
C ASN A 454 -15.31 -2.75 -18.76
N ILE A 455 -15.78 -1.69 -19.41
CA ILE A 455 -16.00 -1.65 -20.87
C ILE A 455 -14.66 -1.76 -21.59
N ARG A 456 -13.65 -0.98 -21.20
CA ARG A 456 -12.31 -0.99 -21.81
C ARG A 456 -11.62 -2.35 -21.62
N ASP A 457 -11.77 -2.96 -20.45
CA ASP A 457 -11.30 -4.33 -20.19
C ASP A 457 -12.00 -5.36 -21.10
N ALA A 458 -13.33 -5.33 -21.18
CA ALA A 458 -14.09 -6.20 -22.08
C ALA A 458 -13.81 -5.95 -23.56
N ALA A 459 -13.50 -4.71 -23.95
CA ALA A 459 -13.06 -4.35 -25.30
C ALA A 459 -11.67 -4.95 -25.61
N CYS A 460 -10.75 -4.95 -24.64
CA CYS A 460 -9.48 -5.67 -24.77
C CYS A 460 -9.71 -7.19 -24.89
N TYR A 461 -10.66 -7.75 -24.13
CA TYR A 461 -11.05 -9.15 -24.27
C TYR A 461 -11.64 -9.48 -25.66
N LEU A 462 -12.45 -8.58 -26.22
CA LEU A 462 -12.94 -8.68 -27.60
C LEU A 462 -11.80 -8.63 -28.62
N CYS A 463 -10.85 -7.71 -28.47
CA CYS A 463 -9.63 -7.68 -29.30
C CYS A 463 -8.85 -9.00 -29.22
N TRP A 464 -8.67 -9.53 -28.00
CA TRP A 464 -8.01 -10.80 -27.78
C TRP A 464 -8.76 -11.98 -28.44
N ALA A 465 -10.10 -11.96 -28.42
CA ALA A 465 -10.93 -12.92 -29.14
C ALA A 465 -10.70 -12.85 -30.66
N PHE A 466 -10.61 -11.64 -31.23
CA PHE A 466 -10.37 -11.43 -32.66
C PHE A 466 -9.03 -12.03 -33.11
N ALA A 467 -7.97 -11.84 -32.34
CA ALA A 467 -6.64 -12.42 -32.61
C ALA A 467 -6.69 -13.94 -32.79
N ARG A 468 -7.59 -14.60 -32.07
CA ARG A 468 -7.74 -16.06 -32.06
C ARG A 468 -8.70 -16.57 -33.11
N ALA A 469 -9.75 -15.80 -33.39
CA ALA A 469 -10.83 -16.16 -34.30
C ALA A 469 -10.41 -16.04 -35.76
N TYR A 470 -9.92 -14.88 -36.21
CA TYR A 470 -9.81 -14.56 -37.63
C TYR A 470 -8.44 -14.88 -38.26
N HIS A 471 -8.43 -15.06 -39.58
CA HIS A 471 -7.22 -15.21 -40.39
C HIS A 471 -6.55 -13.84 -40.62
N PRO A 472 -5.20 -13.77 -40.74
CA PRO A 472 -4.48 -12.52 -41.01
C PRO A 472 -5.06 -11.69 -42.16
N ASP A 473 -5.45 -12.32 -43.28
CA ASP A 473 -5.98 -11.60 -44.45
C ASP A 473 -7.27 -10.82 -44.15
N GLN A 474 -8.12 -11.35 -43.26
CA GLN A 474 -9.37 -10.69 -42.86
C GLN A 474 -9.12 -9.57 -41.84
N MET A 475 -8.07 -9.71 -41.02
CA MET A 475 -7.71 -8.70 -40.02
C MET A 475 -6.87 -7.56 -40.59
N ALA A 476 -6.18 -7.77 -41.72
CA ALA A 476 -5.27 -6.81 -42.32
C ALA A 476 -5.79 -5.36 -42.41
N PRO A 477 -7.06 -5.09 -42.76
CA PRO A 477 -7.59 -3.72 -42.82
C PRO A 477 -7.66 -3.01 -41.46
N TYR A 478 -7.70 -3.76 -40.36
CA TYR A 478 -7.96 -3.26 -39.02
C TYR A 478 -6.71 -3.26 -38.13
N VAL A 479 -5.60 -3.85 -38.59
CA VAL A 479 -4.38 -4.05 -37.80
C VAL A 479 -3.87 -2.76 -37.17
N ASN A 480 -3.68 -1.70 -37.97
CA ASN A 480 -3.11 -0.45 -37.46
C ASN A 480 -4.03 0.21 -36.43
N GLN A 481 -5.33 0.20 -36.68
CA GLN A 481 -6.33 0.79 -35.78
C GLN A 481 -6.38 0.04 -34.44
N LEU A 482 -6.37 -1.29 -34.47
CA LEU A 482 -6.41 -2.12 -33.26
C LEU A 482 -5.08 -2.08 -32.50
N ALA A 483 -3.94 -2.14 -33.20
CA ALA A 483 -2.62 -2.01 -32.60
C ALA A 483 -2.50 -0.69 -31.83
N THR A 484 -2.89 0.41 -32.47
CA THR A 484 -2.89 1.75 -31.87
C THR A 484 -3.82 1.83 -30.65
N GLY A 485 -5.06 1.36 -30.78
CA GLY A 485 -6.03 1.38 -29.68
C GLY A 485 -5.58 0.56 -28.47
N LEU A 486 -5.00 -0.61 -28.69
CA LEU A 486 -4.48 -1.47 -27.63
C LEU A 486 -3.27 -0.86 -26.93
N LEU A 487 -2.35 -0.23 -27.67
CA LEU A 487 -1.20 0.47 -27.08
C LEU A 487 -1.63 1.70 -26.28
N ILE A 488 -2.61 2.45 -26.77
CA ILE A 488 -3.21 3.57 -26.02
C ILE A 488 -3.74 3.08 -24.67
N VAL A 489 -4.49 1.97 -24.64
CA VAL A 489 -4.99 1.40 -23.39
C VAL A 489 -3.82 0.90 -22.52
N ALA A 490 -2.86 0.18 -23.08
CA ALA A 490 -1.71 -0.34 -22.35
C ALA A 490 -0.86 0.77 -21.69
N LEU A 491 -0.76 1.92 -22.33
CA LEU A 491 0.12 3.02 -21.89
C LEU A 491 -0.60 4.08 -21.04
N PHE A 492 -1.83 4.46 -21.41
CA PHE A 492 -2.49 5.67 -20.91
C PHE A 492 -3.79 5.43 -20.14
N ASP A 493 -4.16 4.16 -19.91
CA ASP A 493 -5.27 3.86 -19.01
C ASP A 493 -4.90 4.18 -17.56
N ARG A 494 -5.84 4.70 -16.78
CA ARG A 494 -5.68 4.95 -15.35
C ARG A 494 -5.63 3.63 -14.57
N GLU A 495 -6.42 2.64 -14.98
CA GLU A 495 -6.63 1.40 -14.23
C GLU A 495 -5.61 0.32 -14.63
N ILE A 496 -4.97 -0.30 -13.64
CA ILE A 496 -3.96 -1.35 -13.85
C ILE A 496 -4.52 -2.54 -14.65
N PRO A 497 -5.72 -3.08 -14.36
CA PRO A 497 -6.27 -4.21 -15.10
C PRO A 497 -6.45 -3.92 -16.59
N CYS A 498 -6.93 -2.73 -16.94
CA CYS A 498 -7.11 -2.32 -18.32
C CYS A 498 -5.77 -2.23 -19.07
N ARG A 499 -4.72 -1.64 -18.45
CA ARG A 499 -3.38 -1.59 -19.07
C ARG A 499 -2.84 -2.99 -19.36
N ARG A 500 -2.99 -3.91 -18.41
CA ARG A 500 -2.60 -5.31 -18.55
C ARG A 500 -3.40 -6.04 -19.62
N ALA A 501 -4.72 -5.81 -19.69
CA ALA A 501 -5.58 -6.39 -20.71
C ALA A 501 -5.21 -5.89 -22.12
N GLY A 502 -4.93 -4.60 -22.27
CA GLY A 502 -4.45 -4.00 -23.52
C GLY A 502 -3.13 -4.62 -23.99
N SER A 503 -2.14 -4.73 -23.09
CA SER A 503 -0.84 -5.38 -23.36
C SER A 503 -1.02 -6.85 -23.76
N ALA A 504 -1.82 -7.62 -23.03
CA ALA A 504 -2.06 -9.04 -23.32
C ALA A 504 -2.78 -9.25 -24.66
N ALA A 505 -3.77 -8.41 -24.99
CA ALA A 505 -4.45 -8.47 -26.27
C ALA A 505 -3.52 -8.09 -27.43
N PHE A 506 -2.64 -7.09 -27.24
CA PHE A 506 -1.61 -6.73 -28.22
C PHE A 506 -0.66 -7.90 -28.47
N GLN A 507 -0.14 -8.52 -27.41
CA GLN A 507 0.75 -9.68 -27.51
C GLN A 507 0.11 -10.85 -28.27
N GLU A 508 -1.17 -11.16 -28.02
CA GLU A 508 -1.89 -12.24 -28.71
C GLU A 508 -2.01 -11.96 -30.22
N HIS A 509 -2.23 -10.70 -30.62
CA HIS A 509 -2.25 -10.31 -32.02
C HIS A 509 -0.87 -10.41 -32.67
N VAL A 510 0.19 -9.95 -32.01
CA VAL A 510 1.55 -10.10 -32.55
C VAL A 510 1.88 -11.57 -32.80
N GLY A 511 1.57 -12.45 -31.85
CA GLY A 511 1.87 -13.89 -31.99
C GLY A 511 1.02 -14.64 -33.02
N ARG A 512 -0.22 -14.20 -33.30
CA ARG A 512 -1.16 -14.95 -34.17
C ARG A 512 -1.48 -14.33 -35.51
N GLN A 513 -1.41 -13.01 -35.59
CA GLN A 513 -1.66 -12.25 -36.81
C GLN A 513 -0.33 -11.84 -37.46
N GLY A 514 0.71 -11.57 -36.67
CA GLY A 514 2.07 -11.26 -37.16
C GLY A 514 2.22 -9.92 -37.89
N ALA A 515 1.13 -9.27 -38.26
CA ALA A 515 1.11 -8.05 -39.07
C ALA A 515 1.16 -6.74 -38.26
N PHE A 516 1.23 -6.80 -36.93
CA PHE A 516 1.25 -5.60 -36.09
C PHE A 516 2.58 -4.85 -36.26
N PRO A 517 2.57 -3.55 -36.66
CA PRO A 517 3.80 -2.79 -36.88
C PRO A 517 4.72 -2.82 -35.66
N HIS A 518 5.97 -3.24 -35.85
CA HIS A 518 6.98 -3.36 -34.79
C HIS A 518 6.54 -4.19 -33.57
N GLY A 519 5.58 -5.11 -33.74
CA GLY A 519 4.94 -5.80 -32.63
C GLY A 519 5.89 -6.59 -31.73
N ILE A 520 6.92 -7.23 -32.28
CA ILE A 520 7.89 -8.03 -31.50
C ILE A 520 8.75 -7.13 -30.61
N GLU A 521 9.19 -5.98 -31.11
CA GLU A 521 9.98 -5.04 -30.31
C GLU A 521 9.10 -4.44 -29.21
N ILE A 522 7.90 -4.00 -29.57
CA ILE A 522 6.97 -3.35 -28.63
C ILE A 522 6.50 -4.30 -27.53
N LEU A 523 6.21 -5.57 -27.81
CA LEU A 523 5.73 -6.50 -26.77
C LEU A 523 6.77 -6.79 -25.69
N THR A 524 8.06 -6.65 -26.01
CA THR A 524 9.14 -6.84 -25.02
C THR A 524 9.28 -5.64 -24.07
N THR A 525 8.81 -4.47 -24.49
CA THR A 525 8.81 -3.23 -23.71
C THR A 525 7.49 -3.03 -22.95
N VAL A 526 6.36 -3.26 -23.62
CA VAL A 526 5.00 -3.02 -23.13
C VAL A 526 4.43 -4.35 -22.63
N ASP A 527 5.15 -5.00 -21.72
CA ASP A 527 4.76 -6.26 -21.12
C ASP A 527 3.82 -6.08 -19.92
N TYR A 528 3.21 -7.18 -19.49
CA TYR A 528 2.21 -7.23 -18.41
C TYR A 528 2.67 -6.61 -17.08
N PHE A 529 3.97 -6.73 -16.73
CA PHE A 529 4.53 -6.20 -15.50
C PHE A 529 4.93 -4.73 -15.66
N ALA A 530 5.62 -4.38 -16.76
CA ALA A 530 6.09 -3.02 -17.00
C ALA A 530 4.94 -2.00 -17.03
N VAL A 531 3.79 -2.38 -17.60
CA VAL A 531 2.58 -1.53 -17.64
C VAL A 531 1.87 -1.41 -16.29
N GLY A 532 2.28 -2.17 -15.26
CA GLY A 532 1.72 -2.07 -13.91
C GLY A 532 1.94 -0.67 -13.30
N ASN A 533 3.12 -0.08 -13.50
CA ASN A 533 3.44 1.25 -12.99
C ASN A 533 2.96 2.36 -13.95
N ARG A 534 1.97 3.14 -13.49
CA ARG A 534 1.33 4.22 -14.28
C ARG A 534 2.33 5.30 -14.73
N SER A 535 3.22 5.75 -13.85
CA SER A 535 4.21 6.77 -14.20
C SER A 535 5.21 6.25 -15.22
N ASN A 536 5.67 5.00 -15.07
CA ASN A 536 6.55 4.35 -16.04
C ASN A 536 5.87 4.21 -17.42
N ALA A 537 4.60 3.78 -17.45
CA ALA A 537 3.84 3.63 -18.69
C ALA A 537 3.69 4.96 -19.45
N PHE A 538 3.31 6.03 -18.73
CA PHE A 538 3.12 7.36 -19.32
C PHE A 538 4.42 8.02 -19.77
N LEU A 539 5.51 7.88 -19.00
CA LEU A 539 6.72 8.69 -19.19
C LEU A 539 7.86 7.98 -19.91
N ASN A 540 7.95 6.65 -19.80
CA ASN A 540 9.07 5.87 -20.33
C ASN A 540 8.63 4.91 -21.44
N LEU A 541 7.59 4.10 -21.20
CA LEU A 541 7.14 3.11 -22.19
C LEU A 541 6.53 3.80 -23.43
N SER A 542 5.75 4.85 -23.22
CA SER A 542 5.18 5.67 -24.31
C SER A 542 6.27 6.24 -25.23
N VAL A 543 7.39 6.69 -24.68
CA VAL A 543 8.56 7.21 -25.40
C VAL A 543 9.21 6.11 -26.23
N GLN A 544 9.30 4.89 -25.71
CA GLN A 544 9.84 3.76 -26.48
C GLN A 544 8.93 3.41 -27.66
N VAL A 545 7.61 3.43 -27.48
CA VAL A 545 6.65 3.18 -28.55
C VAL A 545 6.61 4.32 -29.57
N ALA A 546 6.75 5.58 -29.13
CA ALA A 546 6.75 6.75 -30.02
C ALA A 546 7.96 6.86 -30.95
N LYS A 547 8.97 5.99 -30.79
CA LYS A 547 10.06 5.83 -31.78
C LYS A 547 9.54 5.29 -33.12
N PHE A 548 8.38 4.65 -33.13
CA PHE A 548 7.73 4.10 -34.31
C PHE A 548 6.69 5.11 -34.85
N PRO A 549 6.94 5.75 -36.00
CA PRO A 549 6.11 6.84 -36.53
C PRO A 549 4.62 6.48 -36.71
N GLU A 550 4.31 5.20 -36.90
CA GLU A 550 2.96 4.67 -37.04
C GLU A 550 2.08 4.94 -35.82
N TYR A 551 2.68 5.08 -34.63
CA TYR A 551 1.97 5.28 -33.37
C TYR A 551 2.13 6.70 -32.80
N THR A 552 3.19 7.42 -33.16
CA THR A 552 3.59 8.69 -32.52
C THR A 552 2.45 9.71 -32.43
N GLN A 553 1.86 10.10 -33.57
CA GLN A 553 0.80 11.11 -33.58
C GLN A 553 -0.47 10.63 -32.88
N ALA A 554 -0.82 9.35 -33.01
CA ALA A 554 -2.00 8.80 -32.35
C ALA A 554 -1.89 8.79 -30.81
N LEU A 555 -0.68 8.51 -30.28
CA LEU A 555 -0.40 8.62 -28.86
C LEU A 555 -0.54 10.07 -28.37
N ILE A 556 0.02 11.03 -29.13
CA ILE A 556 -0.08 12.47 -28.83
C ILE A 556 -1.54 12.92 -28.85
N ASP A 557 -2.28 12.56 -29.90
CA ASP A 557 -3.68 12.93 -30.06
C ASP A 557 -4.56 12.38 -28.96
N HIS A 558 -4.35 11.14 -28.54
CA HIS A 558 -5.08 10.56 -27.42
C HIS A 558 -4.86 11.37 -26.13
N LEU A 559 -3.62 11.71 -25.83
CA LEU A 559 -3.27 12.51 -24.67
C LEU A 559 -3.94 13.89 -24.73
N VAL A 560 -3.84 14.60 -25.85
CA VAL A 560 -4.41 15.93 -26.05
C VAL A 560 -5.93 15.94 -26.01
N GLN A 561 -6.59 14.95 -26.61
CA GLN A 561 -8.04 14.92 -26.77
C GLN A 561 -8.77 14.41 -25.53
N LEU A 562 -8.19 13.42 -24.83
CA LEU A 562 -8.89 12.72 -23.74
C LEU A 562 -8.22 12.89 -22.38
N LYS A 563 -6.88 12.96 -22.32
CA LYS A 563 -6.14 12.92 -21.04
C LYS A 563 -5.80 14.31 -20.48
N VAL A 564 -5.58 15.30 -21.33
CA VAL A 564 -5.41 16.72 -20.93
C VAL A 564 -6.65 17.23 -20.21
N ILE A 565 -7.84 16.84 -20.68
CA ILE A 565 -9.12 17.28 -20.09
C ILE A 565 -9.68 16.30 -19.04
N HIS A 566 -8.88 15.29 -18.65
CA HIS A 566 -9.31 14.25 -17.73
C HIS A 566 -9.63 14.83 -16.36
N TRP A 567 -10.60 14.25 -15.67
CA TRP A 567 -11.10 14.75 -14.38
C TRP A 567 -10.08 14.64 -13.23
N ASP A 568 -9.29 13.57 -13.23
CA ASP A 568 -8.21 13.33 -12.27
C ASP A 568 -7.01 14.23 -12.59
N SER A 569 -6.60 15.07 -11.64
CA SER A 569 -5.46 15.98 -11.81
C SER A 569 -4.14 15.25 -12.00
N ALA A 570 -3.94 14.11 -11.34
CA ALA A 570 -2.70 13.34 -11.47
C ALA A 570 -2.52 12.81 -12.91
N ILE A 571 -3.62 12.44 -13.58
CA ILE A 571 -3.60 12.06 -15.00
C ILE A 571 -3.26 13.27 -15.88
N ARG A 572 -3.81 14.46 -15.59
CA ARG A 572 -3.48 15.68 -16.34
C ARG A 572 -2.00 16.05 -16.21
N GLU A 573 -1.44 15.97 -15.01
CA GLU A 573 -0.02 16.24 -14.74
C GLU A 573 0.91 15.23 -15.42
N LEU A 574 0.59 13.93 -15.33
CA LEU A 574 1.32 12.89 -16.06
C LEU A 574 1.22 13.09 -17.58
N THR A 575 0.06 13.52 -18.07
CA THR A 575 -0.16 13.80 -19.49
C THR A 575 0.73 14.95 -19.98
N ALA A 576 0.82 16.04 -19.22
CA ALA A 576 1.70 17.16 -19.58
C ALA A 576 3.18 16.73 -19.64
N LYS A 577 3.63 15.94 -18.66
CA LYS A 577 4.99 15.36 -18.64
C LYS A 577 5.21 14.35 -19.78
N ALA A 578 4.22 13.54 -20.13
CA ALA A 578 4.30 12.63 -21.27
C ALA A 578 4.39 13.40 -22.58
N LEU A 579 3.60 14.46 -22.77
CA LEU A 579 3.67 15.33 -23.95
C LEU A 579 5.03 16.01 -24.08
N HIS A 580 5.66 16.43 -22.97
CA HIS A 580 7.06 16.90 -22.97
C HIS A 580 8.00 15.84 -23.57
N ASN A 581 7.93 14.60 -23.06
CA ASN A 581 8.81 13.51 -23.51
C ASN A 581 8.51 13.03 -24.94
N LEU A 582 7.29 13.20 -25.42
CA LEU A 582 6.86 12.82 -26.77
C LEU A 582 7.18 13.89 -27.83
N THR A 583 7.37 15.15 -27.42
CA THR A 583 7.64 16.27 -28.32
C THR A 583 8.84 16.06 -29.26
N PRO A 584 9.97 15.46 -28.83
CA PRO A 584 11.11 15.24 -29.73
C PRO A 584 10.82 14.33 -30.94
N PHE A 585 9.76 13.52 -30.92
CA PHE A 585 9.44 12.61 -32.03
C PHE A 585 8.64 13.27 -33.15
N ASP A 586 7.93 14.35 -32.87
CA ASP A 586 7.22 15.15 -33.88
C ASP A 586 7.09 16.63 -33.43
N PRO A 587 8.21 17.38 -33.40
CA PRO A 587 8.22 18.76 -32.89
C PRO A 587 7.40 19.71 -33.76
N ASP A 588 7.35 19.50 -35.08
CA ASP A 588 6.55 20.30 -36.00
C ASP A 588 5.05 20.12 -35.74
N TYR A 589 4.58 18.89 -35.55
CA TYR A 589 3.18 18.62 -35.20
C TYR A 589 2.81 19.25 -33.85
N MET A 590 3.67 19.12 -32.85
CA MET A 590 3.47 19.73 -31.55
C MET A 590 3.34 21.25 -31.62
N ALA A 591 4.24 21.90 -32.36
CA ALA A 591 4.26 23.36 -32.46
C ALA A 591 3.12 23.92 -33.32
N LYS A 592 2.86 23.33 -34.50
CA LYS A 592 1.94 23.90 -35.49
C LYS A 592 0.48 23.45 -35.32
N THR A 593 0.25 22.31 -34.66
CA THR A 593 -1.10 21.74 -34.51
C THR A 593 -1.53 21.65 -33.05
N VAL A 594 -0.70 21.05 -32.19
CA VAL A 594 -1.09 20.77 -30.79
C VAL A 594 -1.13 22.03 -29.93
N LEU A 595 -0.06 22.85 -29.96
CA LEU A 595 0.00 24.07 -29.15
C LEU A 595 -1.15 25.05 -29.43
N PRO A 596 -1.47 25.43 -30.69
CA PRO A 596 -2.60 26.31 -30.98
C PRO A 596 -3.92 25.79 -30.43
N LYS A 597 -4.19 24.50 -30.59
CA LYS A 597 -5.41 23.84 -30.07
C LYS A 597 -5.48 23.87 -28.54
N LEU A 598 -4.36 23.65 -27.86
CA LEU A 598 -4.31 23.69 -26.39
C LEU A 598 -4.48 25.11 -25.85
N LEU A 599 -3.94 26.12 -26.53
CA LEU A 599 -4.07 27.53 -26.14
C LEU A 599 -5.55 27.95 -26.06
N GLU A 600 -6.39 27.55 -27.01
CA GLU A 600 -7.84 27.82 -26.95
C GLU A 600 -8.50 27.26 -25.66
N LEU A 601 -8.00 26.13 -25.15
CA LEU A 601 -8.53 25.46 -23.96
C LEU A 601 -8.00 26.06 -22.64
N THR A 602 -6.91 26.82 -22.65
CA THR A 602 -6.34 27.48 -21.46
C THR A 602 -7.26 28.52 -20.83
N THR A 603 -8.30 28.95 -21.55
CA THR A 603 -9.30 29.90 -21.04
C THR A 603 -10.70 29.29 -20.92
N SER A 604 -10.80 27.95 -21.04
CA SER A 604 -12.04 27.20 -20.95
C SER A 604 -12.77 27.42 -19.61
N LEU A 605 -14.10 27.37 -19.65
CA LEU A 605 -14.94 27.39 -18.45
C LEU A 605 -14.81 26.09 -17.63
N LYS A 606 -14.41 24.98 -18.25
CA LYS A 606 -14.22 23.70 -17.58
C LYS A 606 -12.84 23.66 -16.90
N LEU A 607 -12.82 23.52 -15.58
CA LEU A 607 -11.58 23.48 -14.78
C LEU A 607 -10.57 22.46 -15.30
N ALA A 608 -10.99 21.21 -15.52
CA ALA A 608 -10.09 20.14 -15.96
C ALA A 608 -9.40 20.46 -17.29
N ALA A 609 -10.18 20.94 -18.28
CA ALA A 609 -9.65 21.33 -19.58
C ALA A 609 -8.67 22.49 -19.46
N ARG A 610 -9.03 23.52 -18.67
CA ARG A 610 -8.17 24.66 -18.40
C ARG A 610 -6.85 24.28 -17.74
N HIS A 611 -6.92 23.54 -16.63
CA HIS A 611 -5.76 23.08 -15.87
C HIS A 611 -4.79 22.26 -16.71
N GLY A 612 -5.29 21.20 -17.35
CA GLY A 612 -4.42 20.32 -18.12
C GLY A 612 -3.82 21.00 -19.34
N SER A 613 -4.55 21.90 -19.99
CA SER A 613 -4.04 22.60 -21.16
C SER A 613 -2.92 23.58 -20.80
N ILE A 614 -3.04 24.30 -19.68
CA ILE A 614 -1.96 25.18 -19.18
C ILE A 614 -0.68 24.36 -18.91
N LEU A 615 -0.82 23.23 -18.21
CA LEU A 615 0.32 22.33 -17.95
C LEU A 615 0.92 21.77 -19.24
N ALA A 616 0.09 21.32 -20.18
CA ALA A 616 0.54 20.77 -21.45
C ALA A 616 1.27 21.83 -22.30
N VAL A 617 0.73 23.05 -22.39
CA VAL A 617 1.38 24.18 -23.08
C VAL A 617 2.74 24.48 -22.46
N ALA A 618 2.83 24.56 -21.14
CA ALA A 618 4.09 24.78 -20.42
C ALA A 618 5.14 23.71 -20.78
N HIS A 619 4.76 22.44 -20.67
CA HIS A 619 5.65 21.31 -20.88
C HIS A 619 6.09 21.15 -22.34
N ILE A 620 5.19 21.32 -23.31
CA ILE A 620 5.51 21.25 -24.75
C ILE A 620 6.42 22.41 -25.14
N THR A 621 6.15 23.63 -24.67
CA THR A 621 6.99 24.82 -24.95
C THR A 621 8.43 24.59 -24.51
N HIS A 622 8.63 24.08 -23.30
CA HIS A 622 9.97 23.74 -22.82
C HIS A 622 10.62 22.61 -23.62
N ALA A 623 9.88 21.57 -24.02
CA ALA A 623 10.44 20.50 -24.85
C ALA A 623 10.88 21.00 -26.23
N LEU A 624 10.09 21.87 -26.86
CA LEU A 624 10.45 22.51 -28.13
C LEU A 624 11.69 23.40 -27.98
N ALA A 625 11.84 24.11 -26.86
CA ALA A 625 13.03 24.90 -26.58
C ALA A 625 14.28 24.02 -26.49
N LEU A 626 14.20 22.89 -25.78
CA LEU A 626 15.30 21.93 -25.70
C LEU A 626 15.65 21.33 -27.07
N GLU A 627 14.64 21.04 -27.89
CA GLU A 627 14.84 20.42 -29.21
C GLU A 627 15.42 21.41 -30.22
N THR A 628 14.91 22.64 -30.27
CA THR A 628 15.47 23.72 -31.10
C THR A 628 16.90 24.07 -30.70
N ALA A 629 17.21 24.07 -29.41
CA ALA A 629 18.58 24.27 -28.91
C ALA A 629 19.54 23.17 -29.41
N LYS A 630 19.13 21.89 -29.43
CA LYS A 630 19.96 20.80 -29.99
C LYS A 630 20.20 20.96 -31.49
N GLN A 631 19.21 21.49 -32.21
CA GLN A 631 19.27 21.70 -33.66
C GLN A 631 19.96 23.02 -34.05
N GLY A 632 20.29 23.89 -33.08
CA GLY A 632 20.86 25.20 -33.32
C GLY A 632 19.89 26.20 -33.97
N THR A 633 18.58 25.97 -33.83
CA THR A 633 17.53 26.85 -34.36
C THR A 633 16.90 27.67 -33.22
N ALA A 634 16.31 28.82 -33.55
CA ALA A 634 15.59 29.62 -32.56
C ALA A 634 14.19 29.06 -32.34
N LEU A 635 13.73 28.92 -31.09
CA LEU A 635 12.38 28.46 -30.75
C LEU A 635 11.29 29.22 -31.52
N MET A 636 11.44 30.55 -31.63
CA MET A 636 10.50 31.42 -32.34
C MET A 636 10.33 31.09 -33.82
N SER A 637 11.30 30.41 -34.44
CA SER A 637 11.20 29.99 -35.84
C SER A 637 10.15 28.88 -36.05
N ILE A 638 9.78 28.15 -34.98
CA ILE A 638 8.82 27.05 -35.05
C ILE A 638 7.46 27.45 -34.47
N ILE A 639 7.43 28.12 -33.30
CA ILE A 639 6.15 28.45 -32.64
C ILE A 639 5.50 29.73 -33.18
N GLY A 640 6.28 30.70 -33.66
CA GLY A 640 5.77 31.99 -34.13
C GLY A 640 5.31 32.95 -33.01
N GLN A 641 4.99 34.18 -33.39
CA GLN A 641 4.60 35.25 -32.45
C GLN A 641 3.21 35.04 -31.84
N ASP A 642 2.23 34.59 -32.63
CA ASP A 642 0.85 34.40 -32.15
C ASP A 642 0.76 33.39 -30.98
N VAL A 643 1.57 32.32 -31.03
CA VAL A 643 1.66 31.32 -29.96
C VAL A 643 2.33 31.91 -28.72
N LEU A 644 3.40 32.70 -28.89
CA LEU A 644 4.08 33.38 -27.78
C LEU A 644 3.12 34.34 -27.06
N ASP A 645 2.41 35.19 -27.81
CA ASP A 645 1.44 36.13 -27.26
C ASP A 645 0.32 35.37 -26.52
N GLY A 646 -0.15 34.26 -27.11
CA GLY A 646 -1.12 33.38 -26.46
C GLY A 646 -0.63 32.78 -25.13
N ILE A 647 0.64 32.40 -25.03
CA ILE A 647 1.25 31.89 -23.79
C ILE A 647 1.35 33.00 -22.73
N VAL A 648 1.81 34.19 -23.13
CA VAL A 648 1.99 35.36 -22.25
C VAL A 648 0.66 35.80 -21.63
N GLU A 649 -0.42 35.78 -22.42
CA GLU A 649 -1.76 36.22 -21.99
C GLU A 649 -2.50 35.25 -21.05
N ILE A 650 -1.99 34.03 -20.82
CA ILE A 650 -2.66 33.03 -19.96
C ILE A 650 -2.85 33.58 -18.54
N VAL A 651 -1.76 33.97 -17.87
CA VAL A 651 -1.79 34.43 -16.47
C VAL A 651 -2.62 35.71 -16.31
N PRO A 652 -2.43 36.78 -17.11
CA PRO A 652 -3.26 37.98 -17.07
C PRO A 652 -4.75 37.68 -17.28
N THR A 653 -5.09 36.75 -18.17
CA THR A 653 -6.47 36.34 -18.40
C THR A 653 -7.06 35.64 -17.17
N LEU A 654 -6.31 34.77 -16.50
CA LEU A 654 -6.76 34.11 -15.26
C LEU A 654 -7.00 35.11 -14.14
N GLU A 655 -6.13 36.11 -13.99
CA GLU A 655 -6.27 37.18 -13.00
C GLU A 655 -7.50 38.06 -13.28
N THR A 656 -7.63 38.53 -14.51
CA THR A 656 -8.75 39.39 -14.95
C THR A 656 -10.09 38.71 -14.75
N ARG A 657 -10.16 37.40 -15.04
CA ARG A 657 -11.35 36.56 -14.85
C ARG A 657 -11.51 36.06 -13.40
N LYS A 658 -10.62 36.43 -12.49
CA LYS A 658 -10.60 36.03 -11.06
C LYS A 658 -10.56 34.51 -10.85
N LEU A 659 -9.97 33.78 -11.80
CA LEU A 659 -9.90 32.30 -11.80
C LEU A 659 -8.81 31.75 -10.88
N LEU A 660 -7.97 32.60 -10.30
CA LEU A 660 -7.00 32.24 -9.25
C LEU A 660 -7.61 32.24 -7.83
N ARG A 661 -8.92 32.47 -7.68
CA ARG A 661 -9.59 32.55 -6.36
C ARG A 661 -10.45 31.32 -6.10
N GLY A 662 -10.68 31.01 -4.82
CA GLY A 662 -11.45 29.84 -4.39
C GLY A 662 -10.71 28.52 -4.57
N LEU A 663 -11.42 27.41 -4.35
CA LEU A 663 -10.88 26.04 -4.43
C LEU A 663 -10.34 25.71 -5.83
N ASP A 664 -11.12 26.02 -6.87
CA ASP A 664 -10.68 25.87 -8.27
C ASP A 664 -9.42 26.69 -8.59
N GLY A 665 -9.23 27.80 -7.87
CA GLY A 665 -8.07 28.67 -8.00
C GLY A 665 -6.76 28.02 -7.54
N GLU A 666 -6.80 27.03 -6.66
CA GLU A 666 -5.60 26.31 -6.18
C GLU A 666 -4.91 25.57 -7.33
N TYR A 667 -5.69 24.84 -8.13
CA TYR A 667 -5.22 24.21 -9.37
C TYR A 667 -4.64 25.23 -10.35
N MET A 668 -5.28 26.39 -10.50
CA MET A 668 -4.82 27.42 -11.43
C MET A 668 -3.51 28.07 -10.97
N LYS A 669 -3.33 28.28 -9.65
CA LYS A 669 -2.08 28.80 -9.09
C LYS A 669 -0.92 27.85 -9.34
N GLN A 670 -1.12 26.55 -9.07
CA GLN A 670 -0.11 25.53 -9.33
C GLN A 670 0.23 25.46 -10.83
N ALA A 671 -0.78 25.40 -11.71
CA ALA A 671 -0.57 25.37 -13.15
C ALA A 671 0.12 26.63 -13.69
N SER A 672 -0.20 27.81 -13.14
CA SER A 672 0.47 29.07 -13.49
C SER A 672 1.93 29.07 -13.05
N ALA A 673 2.25 28.55 -11.86
CA ALA A 673 3.62 28.42 -11.41
C ALA A 673 4.44 27.50 -12.33
N VAL A 674 3.89 26.34 -12.71
CA VAL A 674 4.53 25.42 -13.67
C VAL A 674 4.69 26.07 -15.05
N LEU A 675 3.70 26.83 -15.52
CA LEU A 675 3.82 27.60 -16.76
C LEU A 675 5.00 28.56 -16.71
N ILE A 676 5.11 29.37 -15.65
CA ILE A 676 6.19 30.33 -15.48
C ILE A 676 7.54 29.62 -15.39
N GLU A 677 7.63 28.53 -14.63
CA GLU A 677 8.83 27.69 -14.53
C GLU A 677 9.31 27.24 -15.92
N LYS A 678 8.43 26.58 -16.69
CA LYS A 678 8.79 26.00 -17.98
C LYS A 678 9.07 27.05 -19.05
N CYS A 679 8.34 28.16 -19.05
CA CYS A 679 8.62 29.31 -19.92
C CYS A 679 9.96 29.98 -19.58
N SER A 680 10.34 30.02 -18.30
CA SER A 680 11.63 30.56 -17.88
C SER A 680 12.78 29.64 -18.26
N LEU A 681 12.63 28.31 -18.07
CA LEU A 681 13.59 27.32 -18.54
C LEU A 681 13.73 27.31 -20.07
N ALA A 682 12.65 27.59 -20.79
CA ALA A 682 12.66 27.75 -22.25
C ALA A 682 13.35 29.05 -22.72
N ALA A 683 13.68 29.96 -21.80
CA ALA A 683 14.26 31.28 -22.10
C ALA A 683 13.51 32.03 -23.22
N LEU A 684 12.18 32.12 -23.07
CA LEU A 684 11.34 32.89 -24.00
C LEU A 684 11.85 34.35 -24.13
N PRO A 685 11.68 35.01 -25.29
CA PRO A 685 12.23 36.35 -25.53
C PRO A 685 11.42 37.44 -24.80
N LEU A 686 11.55 37.51 -23.47
CA LEU A 686 10.70 38.33 -22.58
C LEU A 686 11.46 39.37 -21.74
N HIS A 687 12.76 39.57 -21.94
CA HIS A 687 13.64 40.37 -21.05
C HIS A 687 13.13 41.79 -20.74
N ASP A 688 12.38 42.42 -21.64
CA ASP A 688 11.83 43.78 -21.47
C ASP A 688 10.28 43.80 -21.41
N HIS A 689 9.65 42.64 -21.16
CA HIS A 689 8.20 42.52 -21.18
C HIS A 689 7.60 42.69 -19.78
N ASP A 690 6.56 43.53 -19.64
CA ASP A 690 5.88 43.84 -18.37
C ASP A 690 5.32 42.60 -17.64
N ILE A 691 5.09 41.51 -18.38
CA ILE A 691 4.63 40.22 -17.85
C ILE A 691 5.56 39.67 -16.76
N LEU A 692 6.86 39.95 -16.82
CA LEU A 692 7.82 39.45 -15.84
C LEU A 692 7.50 39.95 -14.43
N GLU A 693 7.02 41.20 -14.29
CA GLU A 693 6.60 41.76 -13.01
C GLU A 693 5.33 41.07 -12.50
N VAL A 694 4.38 40.78 -13.40
CA VAL A 694 3.14 40.05 -13.08
C VAL A 694 3.46 38.64 -12.59
N TRP A 695 4.30 37.90 -13.33
CA TRP A 695 4.73 36.55 -12.96
C TRP A 695 5.48 36.54 -11.63
N HIS A 696 6.43 37.45 -11.43
CA HIS A 696 7.16 37.55 -10.16
C HIS A 696 6.23 37.83 -8.98
N LYS A 697 5.31 38.80 -9.10
CA LYS A 697 4.32 39.14 -8.06
C LYS A 697 3.39 37.97 -7.74
N LEU A 698 2.94 37.25 -8.76
CA LEU A 698 2.12 36.06 -8.57
C LEU A 698 2.90 35.02 -7.74
N LEU A 699 4.09 34.63 -8.19
CA LEU A 699 4.91 33.62 -7.50
C LEU A 699 5.24 34.04 -6.06
N GLU A 700 5.65 35.28 -5.84
CA GLU A 700 5.90 35.84 -4.50
C GLU A 700 4.66 35.72 -3.60
N GLY A 701 3.44 35.96 -4.13
CA GLY A 701 2.19 35.72 -3.39
C GLY A 701 1.91 34.24 -3.10
N LEU A 702 2.41 33.32 -3.92
CA LEU A 702 2.20 31.89 -3.77
C LEU A 702 3.16 31.22 -2.78
N VAL A 703 4.32 31.82 -2.47
CA VAL A 703 5.26 31.24 -1.48
C VAL A 703 4.67 31.19 -0.07
N VAL A 704 3.63 31.98 0.21
CA VAL A 704 2.91 32.02 1.49
C VAL A 704 1.54 31.34 1.45
N ALA A 705 1.26 30.54 0.41
CA ALA A 705 0.04 29.75 0.32
C ALA A 705 -0.04 28.72 1.47
N ALA A 706 -1.25 28.42 1.96
CA ALA A 706 -1.45 27.41 3.00
C ALA A 706 -1.15 26.00 2.48
N GLU A 707 -1.51 25.71 1.23
CA GLU A 707 -1.24 24.45 0.55
C GLU A 707 0.24 24.33 0.15
N GLU A 708 0.88 23.24 0.58
CA GLU A 708 2.30 22.98 0.35
C GLU A 708 2.64 22.82 -1.13
N ASN A 709 1.80 22.11 -1.90
CA ASN A 709 2.00 21.91 -3.33
C ASN A 709 2.08 23.23 -4.11
N ILE A 710 1.28 24.23 -3.71
CA ILE A 710 1.30 25.57 -4.32
C ILE A 710 2.60 26.31 -3.98
N ARG A 711 3.02 26.25 -2.70
CA ARG A 711 4.29 26.86 -2.28
C ARG A 711 5.47 26.24 -3.04
N LEU A 712 5.53 24.92 -3.11
CA LEU A 712 6.61 24.19 -3.78
C LEU A 712 6.66 24.50 -5.29
N ALA A 713 5.51 24.49 -5.97
CA ALA A 713 5.45 24.87 -7.39
C ALA A 713 5.94 26.30 -7.62
N SER A 714 5.60 27.23 -6.72
CA SER A 714 6.09 28.61 -6.79
C SER A 714 7.60 28.72 -6.62
N LEU A 715 8.15 28.06 -5.60
CA LEU A 715 9.58 28.05 -5.32
C LEU A 715 10.40 27.44 -6.48
N GLN A 716 9.89 26.35 -7.07
CA GLN A 716 10.49 25.74 -8.25
C GLN A 716 10.47 26.66 -9.48
N ALA A 717 9.47 27.55 -9.59
CA ALA A 717 9.36 28.52 -10.68
C ALA A 717 10.23 29.78 -10.49
N LEU A 718 10.43 30.24 -9.24
CA LEU A 718 11.19 31.46 -8.95
C LEU A 718 12.65 31.36 -9.39
N ALA A 719 13.33 30.24 -9.12
CA ALA A 719 14.76 30.11 -9.46
C ALA A 719 15.02 30.19 -10.98
N PRO A 720 14.32 29.44 -11.85
CA PRO A 720 14.42 29.61 -13.30
C PRO A 720 14.03 31.02 -13.78
N LEU A 721 12.97 31.61 -13.21
CA LEU A 721 12.55 32.96 -13.56
C LEU A 721 13.66 33.98 -13.28
N TRP A 722 14.25 33.92 -12.09
CA TRP A 722 15.35 34.79 -11.70
C TRP A 722 16.60 34.55 -12.54
N ALA A 723 16.95 33.29 -12.80
CA ALA A 723 18.09 32.91 -13.63
C ALA A 723 17.97 33.47 -15.06
N ALA A 724 16.78 33.37 -15.65
CA ALA A 724 16.54 33.82 -17.02
C ALA A 724 16.46 35.35 -17.16
N TYR A 725 15.77 36.04 -16.24
CA TYR A 725 15.36 37.43 -16.49
C TYR A 725 15.75 38.47 -15.44
N PHE A 726 16.11 38.08 -14.21
CA PHE A 726 16.38 39.03 -13.10
C PHE A 726 17.86 39.10 -12.72
N GLN A 727 18.75 39.02 -13.71
CA GLN A 727 20.19 39.12 -13.50
C GLN A 727 20.59 40.57 -13.17
N PRO A 728 21.22 40.85 -12.02
CA PRO A 728 21.51 42.22 -11.56
C PRO A 728 22.76 42.80 -12.24
N ASN A 729 22.75 42.88 -13.57
CA ASN A 729 23.88 43.34 -14.39
C ASN A 729 23.94 44.87 -14.57
N SER A 730 22.93 45.60 -14.08
CA SER A 730 22.81 47.07 -14.15
C SER A 730 22.67 47.66 -12.75
N GLU A 731 22.89 48.97 -12.60
CA GLU A 731 22.68 49.67 -11.32
C GLU A 731 21.24 49.49 -10.81
N ALA A 732 20.25 49.61 -11.71
CA ALA A 732 18.85 49.36 -11.39
C ALA A 732 18.60 47.90 -10.96
N GLY A 733 19.27 46.93 -11.60
CA GLY A 733 19.19 45.52 -11.22
C GLY A 733 19.80 45.23 -9.84
N LEU A 734 20.91 45.88 -9.50
CA LEU A 734 21.52 45.79 -8.16
C LEU A 734 20.62 46.42 -7.09
N THR A 735 19.98 47.56 -7.37
CA THR A 735 18.99 48.17 -6.47
C THR A 735 17.79 47.24 -6.27
N TRP A 736 17.25 46.66 -7.35
CA TRP A 736 16.15 45.72 -7.27
C TRP A 736 16.49 44.46 -6.45
N ARG A 737 17.70 43.91 -6.62
CA ARG A 737 18.21 42.80 -5.82
C ARG A 737 18.25 43.17 -4.32
N ASP A 738 18.78 44.34 -4.00
CA ASP A 738 18.90 44.79 -2.61
C ASP A 738 17.51 44.95 -1.97
N ASP A 739 16.56 45.54 -2.69
CA ASP A 739 15.17 45.65 -2.27
C ASP A 739 14.51 44.28 -2.09
N LEU A 740 14.78 43.31 -2.98
CA LEU A 740 14.28 41.93 -2.86
C LEU A 740 14.78 41.26 -1.57
N VAL A 741 16.10 41.29 -1.33
CA VAL A 741 16.73 40.68 -0.15
C VAL A 741 16.22 41.35 1.13
N GLU A 742 16.12 42.69 1.15
CA GLU A 742 15.60 43.42 2.30
C GLU A 742 14.14 43.07 2.59
N ARG A 743 13.28 43.01 1.56
CA ARG A 743 11.87 42.64 1.73
C ARG A 743 11.73 41.21 2.27
N TYR A 744 12.46 40.24 1.72
CA TYR A 744 12.31 38.83 2.10
C TYR A 744 12.85 38.56 3.50
N THR A 745 14.01 39.14 3.86
CA THR A 745 14.57 39.01 5.21
C THR A 745 13.71 39.71 6.26
N LYS A 746 13.09 40.87 5.93
CA LYS A 746 12.08 41.51 6.80
C LYS A 746 10.83 40.67 6.96
N ALA A 747 10.38 39.97 5.91
CA ALA A 747 9.18 39.15 5.95
C ALA A 747 9.28 37.91 6.86
N LEU A 748 10.49 37.52 7.28
CA LEU A 748 10.71 36.50 8.31
C LEU A 748 10.22 36.97 9.70
N LYS A 749 10.21 38.29 9.94
CA LYS A 749 9.69 38.91 11.17
C LYS A 749 8.19 39.13 11.02
N THR A 750 7.42 38.07 11.23
CA THR A 750 5.96 38.05 11.10
C THR A 750 5.31 37.40 12.31
N GLU A 751 3.98 37.49 12.41
CA GLU A 751 3.16 36.78 13.41
C GLU A 751 2.59 35.45 12.85
N LYS A 752 2.90 35.11 11.59
CA LYS A 752 2.38 33.91 10.91
C LYS A 752 3.49 32.96 10.49
N GLU A 753 3.48 31.73 11.03
CA GLU A 753 4.46 30.69 10.71
C GLU A 753 4.57 30.43 9.20
N ILE A 754 3.44 30.29 8.51
CA ILE A 754 3.38 30.00 7.06
C ILE A 754 4.13 31.07 6.25
N GLN A 755 4.04 32.34 6.67
CA GLN A 755 4.75 33.42 5.99
C GLN A 755 6.27 33.32 6.24
N SER A 756 6.68 33.10 7.49
CA SER A 756 8.10 32.91 7.83
C SER A 756 8.70 31.69 7.11
N GLN A 757 7.96 30.58 7.06
CA GLN A 757 8.31 29.37 6.32
C GLN A 757 8.47 29.66 4.82
N GLY A 758 7.48 30.30 4.20
CA GLY A 758 7.47 30.59 2.76
C GLY A 758 8.64 31.47 2.32
N PHE A 759 8.89 32.57 3.04
CA PHE A 759 10.02 33.45 2.73
C PHE A 759 11.37 32.85 3.10
N SER A 760 11.46 32.03 4.16
CA SER A 760 12.68 31.26 4.45
C SER A 760 13.01 30.35 3.27
N ALA A 761 12.01 29.66 2.74
CA ALA A 761 12.17 28.81 1.56
C ALA A 761 12.61 29.61 0.33
N ALA A 762 11.97 30.75 0.05
CA ALA A 762 12.29 31.58 -1.11
C ALA A 762 13.73 32.11 -1.08
N LEU A 763 14.24 32.49 0.10
CA LEU A 763 15.65 32.87 0.28
C LEU A 763 16.60 31.72 -0.07
N GLY A 764 16.21 30.46 0.21
CA GLY A 764 16.96 29.27 -0.19
C GLY A 764 17.01 28.98 -1.69
N TYR A 765 16.21 29.67 -2.51
CA TYR A 765 16.18 29.52 -3.98
C TYR A 765 16.81 30.72 -4.71
N LEU A 766 17.37 31.70 -3.99
CA LEU A 766 18.10 32.81 -4.62
C LEU A 766 19.23 32.25 -5.50
N THR A 767 19.36 32.77 -6.71
CA THR A 767 20.44 32.39 -7.63
C THR A 767 21.75 33.07 -7.23
N GLN A 768 22.88 32.53 -7.67
CA GLN A 768 24.21 33.07 -7.33
C GLN A 768 24.31 34.60 -7.56
N PRO A 769 23.83 35.15 -8.70
CA PRO A 769 23.94 36.59 -8.94
C PRO A 769 23.06 37.44 -8.00
N LEU A 770 21.95 36.88 -7.50
CA LEU A 770 21.06 37.57 -6.56
C LEU A 770 21.57 37.55 -5.12
N VAL A 771 22.35 36.55 -4.74
CA VAL A 771 22.93 36.47 -3.38
C VAL A 771 24.34 37.07 -3.30
N HIS A 772 25.00 37.30 -4.44
CA HIS A 772 26.36 37.85 -4.50
C HIS A 772 26.49 39.18 -3.72
N GLY A 773 27.36 39.21 -2.71
CA GLY A 773 27.58 40.36 -1.83
C GLY A 773 26.51 40.58 -0.76
N LYS A 774 25.57 39.65 -0.60
CA LYS A 774 24.48 39.66 0.40
C LYS A 774 24.32 38.34 1.15
N PHE A 775 25.24 37.38 0.97
CA PHE A 775 25.14 36.05 1.56
C PHE A 775 25.07 36.11 3.08
N ASP A 776 25.92 36.90 3.72
CA ASP A 776 25.96 37.16 5.16
C ASP A 776 24.61 37.66 5.70
N VAL A 777 23.98 38.61 5.01
CA VAL A 777 22.67 39.18 5.40
C VAL A 777 21.58 38.11 5.37
N VAL A 778 21.53 37.32 4.30
CA VAL A 778 20.54 36.24 4.15
C VAL A 778 20.79 35.12 5.15
N LEU A 779 22.06 34.72 5.32
CA LEU A 779 22.47 33.66 6.23
C LEU A 779 22.11 34.01 7.68
N GLN A 780 22.43 35.22 8.14
CA GLN A 780 22.08 35.69 9.49
C GLN A 780 20.57 35.72 9.71
N ALA A 781 19.79 36.14 8.70
CA ALA A 781 18.34 36.15 8.79
C ALA A 781 17.77 34.73 8.96
N LEU A 782 18.27 33.75 8.20
CA LEU A 782 17.85 32.34 8.31
C LEU A 782 18.30 31.70 9.62
N ILE A 783 19.53 31.94 10.07
CA ILE A 783 20.04 31.43 11.36
C ILE A 783 19.20 31.97 12.53
N LYS A 784 18.81 33.25 12.47
CA LYS A 784 17.91 33.82 13.46
C LYS A 784 16.54 33.14 13.45
N THR A 785 16.04 32.75 12.28
CA THR A 785 14.79 31.98 12.18
C THR A 785 14.90 30.60 12.82
N THR A 786 16.09 29.98 12.93
CA THR A 786 16.24 28.68 13.63
C THR A 786 16.15 28.78 15.15
N GLU A 787 16.07 29.98 15.72
CA GLU A 787 15.97 30.22 17.15
C GLU A 787 14.56 30.00 17.68
N ILE A 788 14.47 29.45 18.89
CA ILE A 788 13.20 29.33 19.61
C ILE A 788 13.02 30.60 20.44
N THR A 789 12.01 31.40 20.12
CA THR A 789 11.57 32.54 20.94
C THR A 789 10.21 32.24 21.60
N PRO A 790 9.78 32.98 22.63
CA PRO A 790 8.45 32.79 23.22
C PRO A 790 7.31 32.84 22.18
N GLU A 791 7.41 33.77 21.22
CA GLU A 791 6.42 34.00 20.16
C GLU A 791 6.42 32.90 19.09
N THR A 792 7.58 32.30 18.84
CA THR A 792 7.80 31.30 17.78
C THR A 792 7.99 29.89 18.34
N SER A 793 7.64 29.68 19.61
CA SER A 793 7.90 28.43 20.34
C SER A 793 7.41 27.20 19.58
N CYS A 794 6.22 27.26 18.99
CA CYS A 794 5.63 26.16 18.22
C CYS A 794 6.03 26.11 16.73
N TRP A 795 6.87 27.02 16.22
CA TRP A 795 7.13 27.19 14.79
C TRP A 795 8.18 26.23 14.21
N ALA A 796 8.00 24.94 14.46
CA ALA A 796 8.96 23.93 14.02
C ALA A 796 9.11 23.86 12.49
N GLN A 797 8.05 24.13 11.71
CA GLN A 797 8.12 24.04 10.24
C GLN A 797 8.92 25.20 9.65
N ALA A 798 8.77 26.41 10.19
CA ALA A 798 9.59 27.55 9.78
C ALA A 798 11.08 27.31 10.08
N ARG A 799 11.40 26.74 11.25
CA ARG A 799 12.79 26.41 11.63
C ARG A 799 13.39 25.33 10.73
N GLN A 800 12.64 24.25 10.49
CA GLN A 800 13.04 23.19 9.56
C GLN A 800 13.33 23.75 8.16
N GLN A 801 12.46 24.64 7.68
CA GLN A 801 12.61 25.25 6.37
C GLN A 801 13.83 26.19 6.31
N ALA A 802 14.09 26.97 7.36
CA ALA A 802 15.27 27.82 7.44
C ALA A 802 16.57 26.99 7.35
N ILE A 803 16.66 25.89 8.09
CA ILE A 803 17.80 24.94 8.01
C ILE A 803 17.99 24.41 6.60
N THR A 804 16.91 23.94 5.98
CA THR A 804 16.92 23.43 4.59
C THR A 804 17.34 24.51 3.59
N SER A 805 17.05 25.78 3.89
CA SER A 805 17.38 26.90 3.01
C SER A 805 18.84 27.34 3.17
N ILE A 806 19.41 27.19 4.37
CA ILE A 806 20.85 27.41 4.61
C ILE A 806 21.68 26.49 3.70
N ILE A 807 21.41 25.18 3.67
CA ILE A 807 22.21 24.26 2.84
C ILE A 807 22.09 24.53 1.34
N LYS A 808 20.91 24.93 0.85
CA LYS A 808 20.72 25.31 -0.55
C LYS A 808 21.50 26.58 -0.92
N LEU A 809 21.57 27.53 0.00
CA LEU A 809 22.39 28.72 -0.18
C LEU A 809 23.87 28.37 -0.21
N VAL A 810 24.34 27.47 0.68
CA VAL A 810 25.73 26.99 0.64
C VAL A 810 26.06 26.37 -0.72
N ASP A 811 25.18 25.54 -1.27
CA ASP A 811 25.33 24.96 -2.62
C ASP A 811 25.38 26.05 -3.71
N THR A 812 24.61 27.12 -3.55
CA THR A 812 24.57 28.24 -4.50
C THR A 812 25.83 29.11 -4.47
N VAL A 813 26.36 29.41 -3.27
CA VAL A 813 27.50 30.33 -3.12
C VAL A 813 28.86 29.65 -3.17
N GLY A 814 28.89 28.34 -2.89
CA GLY A 814 30.10 27.55 -2.79
C GLY A 814 30.93 27.82 -1.53
N ILE A 815 31.96 26.99 -1.34
CA ILE A 815 32.85 27.04 -0.19
C ILE A 815 34.23 27.50 -0.67
N LYS A 816 34.82 28.47 0.03
CA LYS A 816 36.18 28.93 -0.22
C LYS A 816 36.80 29.46 1.08
N LYS A 817 37.90 28.84 1.51
CA LYS A 817 38.57 29.18 2.77
C LYS A 817 38.88 30.68 2.92
N ASP A 818 39.60 31.26 1.95
CA ASP A 818 39.93 32.69 1.91
C ASP A 818 38.85 33.52 1.18
N GLY A 819 37.60 33.05 1.19
CA GLY A 819 36.45 33.74 0.62
C GLY A 819 35.97 34.91 1.48
N LYS A 820 35.07 35.73 0.94
CA LYS A 820 34.40 36.79 1.70
C LYS A 820 33.09 36.27 2.29
N GLU A 821 32.80 36.63 3.54
CA GLU A 821 31.57 36.24 4.24
C GLU A 821 30.28 36.67 3.53
N SER A 822 30.33 37.73 2.73
CA SER A 822 29.17 38.25 1.99
C SER A 822 28.96 37.57 0.64
N GLU A 823 29.87 36.70 0.22
CA GLU A 823 29.83 36.06 -1.09
C GLU A 823 29.90 34.53 -1.03
N GLN A 824 30.52 33.94 0.00
CA GLN A 824 30.83 32.50 0.09
C GLN A 824 30.81 31.99 1.53
N VAL A 825 30.79 30.66 1.69
CA VAL A 825 31.14 30.03 2.97
C VAL A 825 32.66 30.01 3.12
N CYS A 826 33.17 30.61 4.18
CA CYS A 826 34.60 30.78 4.46
C CYS A 826 34.90 30.52 5.95
N GLU A 827 36.17 30.60 6.34
CA GLU A 827 36.61 30.36 7.73
C GLU A 827 35.86 31.26 8.75
N ASP A 828 35.57 32.51 8.37
CA ASP A 828 34.95 33.51 9.26
C ASP A 828 33.47 33.22 9.60
N ASN A 829 32.71 32.59 8.70
CA ASN A 829 31.26 32.36 8.88
C ASN A 829 30.90 30.88 9.12
N LEU A 830 31.84 29.96 8.93
CA LEU A 830 31.59 28.52 9.04
C LEU A 830 31.16 28.09 10.44
N GLU A 831 31.86 28.59 11.47
CA GLU A 831 31.57 28.25 12.85
C GLU A 831 30.14 28.67 13.25
N LEU A 832 29.68 29.82 12.73
CA LEU A 832 28.34 30.34 12.95
C LEU A 832 27.27 29.43 12.33
N ILE A 833 27.52 28.85 11.15
CA ILE A 833 26.63 27.87 10.50
C ILE A 833 26.55 26.60 11.35
N TYR A 834 27.69 26.01 11.73
CA TYR A 834 27.71 24.79 12.53
C TYR A 834 27.05 25.00 13.90
N LYS A 835 27.32 26.12 14.58
CA LYS A 835 26.66 26.45 15.87
C LYS A 835 25.14 26.50 15.72
N ALA A 836 24.62 27.10 14.65
CA ALA A 836 23.18 27.15 14.39
C ALA A 836 22.58 25.75 14.19
N LEU A 837 23.24 24.90 13.39
CA LEU A 837 22.78 23.53 13.10
C LEU A 837 22.86 22.62 14.34
N LEU A 838 23.95 22.70 15.10
CA LEU A 838 24.14 21.92 16.32
C LEU A 838 23.09 22.31 17.37
N ARG A 839 22.81 23.60 17.53
CA ARG A 839 21.72 24.10 18.39
C ARG A 839 20.35 23.55 17.97
N SER A 840 20.10 23.43 16.67
CA SER A 840 18.85 22.85 16.15
C SER A 840 18.66 21.37 16.48
N LEU A 841 19.72 20.63 16.83
CA LEU A 841 19.61 19.26 17.34
C LEU A 841 19.05 19.19 18.78
N ASP A 842 19.00 20.31 19.49
CA ASP A 842 18.34 20.43 20.80
C ASP A 842 16.88 20.93 20.68
N ASP A 843 16.32 21.02 19.46
CA ASP A 843 14.92 21.43 19.28
C ASP A 843 13.97 20.31 19.67
N TYR A 844 13.36 20.50 20.83
CA TYR A 844 12.45 19.56 21.47
C TYR A 844 11.05 20.15 21.63
N THR A 845 10.61 20.91 20.62
CA THR A 845 9.27 21.50 20.57
C THR A 845 8.18 20.44 20.43
N MET A 846 7.07 20.62 21.16
CA MET A 846 5.91 19.75 21.09
C MET A 846 4.63 20.55 20.80
N ASP A 847 3.72 19.94 20.04
CA ASP A 847 2.34 20.39 19.89
C ASP A 847 1.36 19.22 20.11
N ARG A 848 0.10 19.37 19.70
CA ARG A 848 -0.93 18.32 19.81
C ARG A 848 -0.61 17.03 19.03
N ARG A 849 0.29 17.08 18.05
CA ARG A 849 0.76 15.96 17.23
C ARG A 849 1.95 15.23 17.87
N GLY A 850 2.52 15.76 18.96
CA GLY A 850 3.69 15.21 19.63
C GLY A 850 4.94 16.04 19.37
N ASP A 851 6.09 15.39 19.21
CA ASP A 851 7.41 16.02 19.08
C ASP A 851 7.68 16.56 17.67
N ILE A 852 7.06 17.71 17.34
CA ILE A 852 7.28 18.41 16.07
C ILE A 852 8.71 18.94 15.91
N GLY A 853 9.46 19.10 17.00
CA GLY A 853 10.88 19.44 16.97
C GLY A 853 11.73 18.38 16.25
N ALA A 854 11.25 17.13 16.16
CA ALA A 854 11.94 16.06 15.43
C ALA A 854 12.20 16.43 13.95
N TRP A 855 11.29 17.18 13.32
CA TRP A 855 11.47 17.66 11.94
C TRP A 855 12.68 18.59 11.80
N VAL A 856 12.89 19.44 12.81
CA VAL A 856 14.01 20.39 12.88
C VAL A 856 15.32 19.62 13.10
N ARG A 857 15.33 18.66 14.03
CA ARG A 857 16.50 17.81 14.31
C ARG A 857 16.91 16.98 13.09
N GLU A 858 15.95 16.38 12.41
CA GLU A 858 16.23 15.60 11.19
C GLU A 858 16.78 16.47 10.05
N ALA A 859 16.21 17.67 9.83
CA ALA A 859 16.74 18.61 8.86
C ALA A 859 18.17 19.06 9.21
N ALA A 860 18.45 19.28 10.51
CA ALA A 860 19.79 19.60 10.98
C ALA A 860 20.80 18.47 10.75
N ILE A 861 20.43 17.20 11.03
CA ILE A 861 21.30 16.04 10.78
C ILE A 861 21.65 15.92 9.29
N ILE A 862 20.64 16.00 8.42
CA ILE A 862 20.82 15.91 6.96
C ILE A 862 21.72 17.07 6.48
N THR A 863 21.50 18.27 7.01
CA THR A 863 22.28 19.46 6.65
C THR A 863 23.73 19.36 7.13
N LEU A 864 23.97 18.91 8.37
CA LEU A 864 25.31 18.68 8.92
C LEU A 864 26.09 17.67 8.09
N LYS A 865 25.46 16.53 7.75
CA LYS A 865 26.06 15.52 6.87
C LYS A 865 26.43 16.12 5.51
N THR A 866 25.49 16.82 4.88
CA THR A 866 25.66 17.35 3.53
C THR A 866 26.73 18.43 3.49
N LEU A 867 26.65 19.43 4.39
CA LEU A 867 27.63 20.50 4.52
C LEU A 867 29.03 19.94 4.77
N THR A 868 29.16 18.99 5.70
CA THR A 868 30.46 18.37 5.99
C THR A 868 31.04 17.67 4.77
N ASN A 869 30.23 16.91 4.02
CA ASN A 869 30.69 16.26 2.79
C ASN A 869 31.10 17.26 1.70
N MET A 870 30.39 18.39 1.58
CA MET A 870 30.79 19.47 0.66
C MET A 870 32.14 20.07 1.08
N ILE A 871 32.35 20.31 2.37
CA ILE A 871 33.63 20.84 2.88
C ILE A 871 34.76 19.81 2.67
N LEU A 872 34.50 18.52 2.90
CA LEU A 872 35.49 17.46 2.66
C LEU A 872 35.92 17.36 1.19
N ALA A 873 35.01 17.66 0.26
CA ALA A 873 35.31 17.68 -1.17
C ALA A 873 36.17 18.90 -1.56
N GLU A 874 35.96 20.04 -0.91
CA GLU A 874 36.63 21.30 -1.24
C GLU A 874 37.91 21.57 -0.42
N ASP A 875 37.80 21.65 0.91
CA ASP A 875 38.94 21.89 1.81
C ASP A 875 38.67 21.31 3.23
N PRO A 876 39.16 20.09 3.53
CA PRO A 876 39.02 19.47 4.85
C PRO A 876 39.64 20.27 6.00
N SER A 877 40.57 21.20 5.73
CA SER A 877 41.24 21.99 6.79
C SER A 877 40.32 22.99 7.49
N LEU A 878 39.15 23.26 6.92
CA LEU A 878 38.11 24.09 7.51
C LEU A 878 37.38 23.41 8.68
N LEU A 879 37.49 22.09 8.81
CA LEU A 879 36.83 21.31 9.85
C LEU A 879 37.73 21.23 11.08
N SER A 880 37.44 22.04 12.10
CA SER A 880 38.15 21.99 13.37
C SER A 880 37.77 20.76 14.20
N GLU A 881 38.66 20.38 15.12
CA GLU A 881 38.40 19.29 16.08
C GLU A 881 37.15 19.53 16.93
N GLU A 882 36.90 20.78 17.33
CA GLU A 882 35.70 21.15 18.08
C GLU A 882 34.41 20.95 17.27
N ILE A 883 34.40 21.37 15.99
CA ILE A 883 33.25 21.20 15.10
C ILE A 883 32.94 19.72 14.88
N VAL A 884 33.95 18.92 14.53
CA VAL A 884 33.77 17.50 14.23
C VAL A 884 33.39 16.73 15.49
N GLY A 885 34.05 17.00 16.62
CA GLY A 885 33.77 16.34 17.89
C GLY A 885 32.33 16.58 18.35
N GLU A 886 31.88 17.83 18.42
CA GLU A 886 30.52 18.16 18.86
C GLU A 886 29.46 17.65 17.87
N MET A 887 29.74 17.71 16.56
CA MET A 887 28.84 17.14 15.54
C MET A 887 28.68 15.63 15.72
N MET A 888 29.77 14.88 15.80
CA MET A 888 29.73 13.43 15.92
C MET A 888 29.03 13.01 17.22
N ALA A 889 29.29 13.70 18.32
CA ALA A 889 28.63 13.45 19.60
C ALA A 889 27.12 13.76 19.60
N ARG A 890 26.69 14.85 18.98
CA ARG A 890 25.26 15.18 18.90
C ARG A 890 24.51 14.31 17.88
N VAL A 891 25.12 13.94 16.77
CA VAL A 891 24.51 13.00 15.81
C VAL A 891 24.35 11.62 16.47
N SER A 892 25.34 11.16 17.24
CA SER A 892 25.23 9.90 17.98
C SER A 892 24.13 9.94 19.05
N GLN A 893 23.94 11.08 19.74
CA GLN A 893 22.78 11.29 20.63
C GLN A 893 21.45 11.04 19.89
N GLN A 894 21.28 11.62 18.70
CA GLN A 894 20.04 11.46 17.92
C GLN A 894 19.87 10.03 17.38
N ALA A 895 20.97 9.26 17.23
CA ALA A 895 20.90 7.84 16.88
C ALA A 895 20.42 6.97 18.04
N ALA A 896 20.48 7.47 19.28
CA ALA A 896 19.97 6.81 20.48
C ALA A 896 18.66 7.44 21.03
N GLU A 897 17.88 8.11 20.18
CA GLU A 897 16.62 8.77 20.56
C GLU A 897 15.40 7.83 20.53
N ARG A 898 14.26 8.32 21.03
CA ARG A 898 12.95 7.66 21.10
C ARG A 898 12.30 7.43 19.74
N ILE A 899 12.50 8.31 18.76
CA ILE A 899 11.77 8.30 17.48
C ILE A 899 12.53 7.49 16.42
N ASP A 900 11.90 6.44 15.90
CA ASP A 900 12.48 5.49 14.93
C ASP A 900 13.01 6.16 13.67
N ARG A 901 12.24 7.08 13.10
CA ARG A 901 12.63 7.85 11.91
C ARG A 901 13.87 8.71 12.18
N THR A 902 13.92 9.39 13.32
CA THR A 902 15.06 10.23 13.71
C THR A 902 16.30 9.37 13.96
N ARG A 903 16.17 8.22 14.64
CA ARG A 903 17.27 7.25 14.79
C ARG A 903 17.79 6.76 13.43
N LYS A 904 16.89 6.43 12.51
CA LYS A 904 17.27 6.00 11.15
C LYS A 904 18.10 7.06 10.43
N VAL A 905 17.66 8.32 10.46
CA VAL A 905 18.36 9.45 9.83
C VAL A 905 19.73 9.68 10.50
N ALA A 906 19.78 9.69 11.83
CA ALA A 906 20.99 9.91 12.61
C ALA A 906 22.02 8.78 12.45
N GLY A 907 21.61 7.52 12.58
CA GLY A 907 22.49 6.35 12.40
C GLY A 907 23.06 6.27 10.99
N SER A 908 22.23 6.52 9.97
CA SER A 908 22.68 6.58 8.58
C SER A 908 23.67 7.74 8.34
N ALA A 909 23.43 8.90 8.95
CA ALA A 909 24.33 10.05 8.84
C ALA A 909 25.65 9.81 9.56
N PHE A 910 25.62 9.24 10.78
CA PHE A 910 26.81 8.88 11.54
C PHE A 910 27.69 7.90 10.76
N ALA A 911 27.10 6.83 10.23
CA ALA A 911 27.83 5.86 9.41
C ALA A 911 28.41 6.48 8.13
N ALA A 912 27.64 7.34 7.45
CA ALA A 912 28.11 8.03 6.24
C ALA A 912 29.27 9.00 6.51
N LEU A 913 29.27 9.68 7.66
CA LEU A 913 30.33 10.58 8.08
C LEU A 913 31.60 9.81 8.49
N LEU A 914 31.44 8.73 9.27
CA LEU A 914 32.54 7.87 9.71
C LEU A 914 33.29 7.23 8.54
N HIS A 915 32.54 6.73 7.54
CA HIS A 915 33.05 6.02 6.37
C HIS A 915 33.16 6.90 5.11
N SER A 916 33.23 8.21 5.31
CA SER A 916 33.38 9.20 4.22
C SER A 916 34.67 9.00 3.42
N SER A 917 34.64 9.40 2.15
CA SER A 917 35.80 9.42 1.27
C SER A 917 35.81 10.73 0.47
N PRO A 918 36.74 11.67 0.72
CA PRO A 918 37.85 11.64 1.69
C PRO A 918 37.41 11.42 3.15
N ARG A 919 38.28 10.83 3.98
CA ARG A 919 37.96 10.53 5.39
C ARG A 919 37.85 11.82 6.19
N LEU A 920 36.76 11.96 6.95
CA LEU A 920 36.54 13.08 7.87
C LEU A 920 37.67 13.18 8.91
N PRO A 921 38.42 14.31 8.96
CA PRO A 921 39.47 14.49 9.96
C PRO A 921 38.89 14.71 11.36
N HIS A 922 39.72 14.56 12.39
CA HIS A 922 39.40 14.90 13.79
C HIS A 922 38.21 14.16 14.42
N ILE A 923 37.77 13.01 13.88
CA ILE A 923 36.80 12.15 14.57
C ILE A 923 37.39 11.73 15.92
N PRO A 924 36.73 12.01 17.06
CA PRO A 924 37.22 11.56 18.37
C PRO A 924 37.26 10.04 18.45
N ASN A 925 38.36 9.49 18.98
CA ASN A 925 38.56 8.04 19.16
C ASN A 925 38.33 7.22 17.89
N LEU A 926 38.85 7.69 16.74
CA LEU A 926 38.54 7.14 15.43
C LEU A 926 38.77 5.62 15.32
N GLU A 927 39.90 5.10 15.80
CA GLU A 927 40.22 3.67 15.68
C GLU A 927 39.21 2.81 16.43
N GLU A 928 38.84 3.21 17.65
CA GLU A 928 37.86 2.50 18.45
C GLU A 928 36.44 2.65 17.89
N VAL A 929 36.06 3.84 17.45
CA VAL A 929 34.75 4.09 16.82
C VAL A 929 34.60 3.28 15.53
N ASP A 930 35.64 3.22 14.69
CA ASP A 930 35.67 2.43 13.46
C ASP A 930 35.53 0.92 13.76
N SER A 931 36.11 0.45 14.87
CA SER A 931 35.97 -0.93 15.33
C SER A 931 34.56 -1.30 15.79
N ILE A 932 33.83 -0.34 16.40
CA ILE A 932 32.44 -0.53 16.84
C ILE A 932 31.49 -0.51 15.63
N PHE A 933 31.80 0.33 14.63
CA PHE A 933 30.95 0.58 13.47
C PHE A 933 31.65 0.21 12.16
N PRO A 934 32.02 -1.06 11.92
CA PRO A 934 32.67 -1.44 10.68
C PRO A 934 31.74 -1.24 9.49
N LYS A 935 32.28 -0.77 8.36
CA LYS A 935 31.49 -0.38 7.17
C LYS A 935 30.45 -1.41 6.73
N LYS A 936 30.85 -2.69 6.66
CA LYS A 936 29.95 -3.79 6.27
C LYS A 936 28.74 -3.94 7.21
N LEU A 937 28.95 -3.76 8.51
CA LEU A 937 27.86 -3.80 9.48
C LEU A 937 26.91 -2.61 9.27
N CYS A 938 27.46 -1.42 8.98
CA CYS A 938 26.67 -0.22 8.74
C CYS A 938 25.80 -0.31 7.48
N ASP A 939 26.31 -0.91 6.41
CA ASP A 939 25.60 -1.04 5.12
C ASP A 939 24.36 -1.96 5.24
N ASP A 940 24.45 -3.02 6.05
CA ASP A 940 23.36 -3.98 6.29
C ASP A 940 22.43 -3.58 7.46
N MET A 941 22.72 -2.47 8.15
CA MET A 941 22.06 -2.12 9.42
C MET A 941 20.68 -1.47 9.21
N ASN A 942 19.68 -1.95 9.95
CA ASN A 942 18.42 -1.24 10.13
C ASN A 942 18.51 -0.26 11.30
N TRP A 943 18.95 0.96 11.03
CA TRP A 943 19.08 2.06 12.01
C TRP A 943 17.76 2.48 12.69
N ALA A 944 16.60 2.02 12.20
CA ALA A 944 15.32 2.23 12.91
C ALA A 944 15.16 1.26 14.11
N SER A 945 15.82 0.10 14.11
CA SER A 945 15.67 -0.92 15.15
C SER A 945 16.34 -0.52 16.46
N GLU A 946 15.57 -0.50 17.56
CA GLU A 946 16.04 -0.20 18.92
C GLU A 946 17.13 -1.17 19.36
N LYS A 947 16.87 -2.47 19.20
CA LYS A 947 17.75 -3.54 19.69
C LYS A 947 19.15 -3.42 19.12
N SER A 948 19.28 -3.28 17.80
CA SER A 948 20.58 -3.21 17.13
C SER A 948 21.26 -1.86 17.37
N THR A 949 20.51 -0.76 17.30
CA THR A 949 21.08 0.59 17.36
C THR A 949 21.58 0.90 18.76
N PHE A 950 20.80 0.63 19.81
CA PHE A 950 21.20 0.95 21.18
C PHE A 950 22.41 0.14 21.64
N THR A 951 22.50 -1.16 21.31
CA THR A 951 23.66 -1.97 21.68
C THR A 951 24.97 -1.45 21.08
N LEU A 952 24.97 -0.92 19.87
CA LEU A 952 26.16 -0.34 19.24
C LEU A 952 26.50 1.03 19.85
N PHE A 953 25.54 1.96 19.83
CA PHE A 953 25.77 3.33 20.28
C PHE A 953 26.06 3.44 21.79
N MET A 954 25.56 2.52 22.62
CA MET A 954 25.89 2.45 24.04
C MET A 954 27.40 2.27 24.29
N GLN A 955 28.14 1.63 23.37
CA GLN A 955 29.59 1.46 23.51
C GLN A 955 30.36 2.79 23.41
N LEU A 956 29.78 3.82 22.79
CA LEU A 956 30.41 5.14 22.71
C LEU A 956 30.48 5.86 24.07
N VAL A 957 29.73 5.40 25.08
CA VAL A 957 29.73 5.97 26.44
C VAL A 957 31.10 5.82 27.12
N ASP A 958 31.93 4.86 26.70
CA ASP A 958 33.30 4.70 27.20
C ASP A 958 34.16 5.96 26.89
N PHE A 959 33.86 6.69 25.81
CA PHE A 959 34.67 7.82 25.33
C PHE A 959 34.16 9.19 25.84
N PRO A 960 35.01 10.02 26.48
CA PRO A 960 34.61 11.31 27.05
C PRO A 960 33.95 12.27 26.05
N ALA A 961 34.37 12.26 24.78
CA ALA A 961 33.80 13.14 23.74
C ALA A 961 32.32 12.83 23.44
N TYR A 962 31.91 11.56 23.54
CA TYR A 962 30.55 11.13 23.21
C TYR A 962 29.66 10.98 24.45
N ARG A 963 30.24 10.64 25.60
CA ARG A 963 29.53 10.26 26.84
C ARG A 963 28.40 11.22 27.25
N PRO A 964 28.59 12.55 27.35
CA PRO A 964 27.53 13.44 27.81
C PRO A 964 26.30 13.43 26.89
N ARG A 965 26.54 13.44 25.57
CA ARG A 965 25.50 13.47 24.55
C ARG A 965 24.81 12.12 24.40
N MET A 966 25.58 11.04 24.44
CA MET A 966 25.04 9.69 24.41
C MET A 966 24.12 9.41 25.59
N LEU A 967 24.55 9.73 26.81
CA LEU A 967 23.73 9.53 28.00
C LEU A 967 22.47 10.39 27.98
N LEU A 968 22.54 11.61 27.44
CA LEU A 968 21.33 12.43 27.26
C LEU A 968 20.32 11.77 26.30
N GLY A 969 20.76 11.24 25.15
CA GLY A 969 19.87 10.56 24.20
C GLY A 969 19.26 9.27 24.78
N ILE A 970 20.11 8.45 25.40
CA ILE A 970 19.72 7.17 26.00
C ILE A 970 18.76 7.37 27.18
N THR A 971 19.02 8.32 28.07
CA THR A 971 18.14 8.59 29.22
C THR A 971 16.77 9.08 28.77
N TYR A 972 16.74 9.88 27.70
CA TYR A 972 15.48 10.29 27.08
C TYR A 972 14.69 9.11 26.49
N ALA A 973 15.36 8.13 25.87
CA ALA A 973 14.73 6.92 25.35
C ALA A 973 14.28 5.94 26.44
N ALA A 974 15.15 5.65 27.42
CA ALA A 974 14.91 4.68 28.49
C ALA A 974 13.76 5.11 29.42
N GLY A 975 13.68 6.39 29.78
CA GLY A 975 12.61 6.94 30.63
C GLY A 975 11.27 7.19 29.91
N GLY A 976 11.17 6.79 28.63
CA GLY A 976 9.99 6.93 27.77
C GLY A 976 8.79 6.07 28.19
N ILE A 977 7.67 6.21 27.44
CA ILE A 977 6.40 5.52 27.74
C ILE A 977 6.27 4.18 26.99
N SER A 978 7.00 3.98 25.89
CA SER A 978 6.93 2.76 25.09
C SER A 978 7.64 1.59 25.80
N ALA A 979 6.90 0.49 26.03
CA ALA A 979 7.41 -0.69 26.70
C ALA A 979 8.57 -1.37 25.95
N ASN A 980 8.51 -1.44 24.61
CA ASN A 980 9.58 -2.06 23.81
C ASN A 980 10.85 -1.21 23.81
N LEU A 981 10.70 0.11 23.64
CA LEU A 981 11.81 1.05 23.65
C LEU A 981 12.51 1.04 25.03
N SER A 982 11.72 1.13 26.10
CA SER A 982 12.22 1.08 27.46
C SER A 982 12.95 -0.25 27.71
N ARG A 983 12.34 -1.39 27.36
CA ARG A 983 12.96 -2.71 27.48
C ARG A 983 14.32 -2.79 26.77
N TYR A 984 14.39 -2.49 25.47
CA TYR A 984 15.64 -2.66 24.72
C TYR A 984 16.71 -1.64 25.12
N THR A 985 16.32 -0.42 25.51
CA THR A 985 17.27 0.58 26.01
C THR A 985 17.83 0.13 27.36
N SER A 986 16.97 -0.33 28.28
CA SER A 986 17.39 -0.87 29.57
C SER A 986 18.25 -2.12 29.38
N GLU A 987 17.89 -3.08 28.53
CA GLU A 987 18.71 -4.27 28.23
C GLU A 987 20.13 -3.88 27.73
N ALA A 988 20.22 -2.93 26.79
CA ALA A 988 21.51 -2.46 26.28
C ALA A 988 22.35 -1.77 27.36
N MET A 989 21.70 -0.99 28.22
CA MET A 989 22.35 -0.26 29.32
C MET A 989 22.85 -1.20 30.43
N HIS A 990 22.02 -2.14 30.88
CA HIS A 990 22.42 -3.15 31.87
C HIS A 990 23.54 -4.04 31.31
N GLY A 991 23.42 -4.46 30.05
CA GLY A 991 24.49 -5.20 29.37
C GLY A 991 25.81 -4.41 29.34
N TYR A 992 25.75 -3.11 29.08
CA TYR A 992 26.93 -2.23 29.13
C TYR A 992 27.52 -2.14 30.55
N LEU A 993 26.71 -1.81 31.56
CA LEU A 993 27.17 -1.65 32.95
C LEU A 993 27.80 -2.94 33.49
N ASN A 994 27.13 -4.08 33.29
CA ASN A 994 27.63 -5.39 33.74
C ASN A 994 28.96 -5.75 33.08
N ALA A 995 29.13 -5.45 31.79
CA ALA A 995 30.40 -5.68 31.08
C ALA A 995 31.56 -4.77 31.55
N ARG A 996 31.27 -3.70 32.32
CA ARG A 996 32.27 -2.79 32.92
C ARG A 996 32.31 -2.90 34.45
N ALA A 997 31.79 -3.97 35.04
CA ALA A 997 31.65 -4.07 36.50
C ALA A 997 32.97 -3.92 37.27
N GLU A 998 34.09 -4.37 36.71
CA GLU A 998 35.41 -4.25 37.31
C GLU A 998 36.10 -2.89 37.03
N LYS A 999 35.49 -2.01 36.22
CA LYS A 999 36.05 -0.72 35.80
C LYS A 999 35.44 0.45 36.57
N VAL A 1000 35.80 0.56 37.86
CA VAL A 1000 35.27 1.57 38.81
C VAL A 1000 35.33 3.00 38.25
N GLU A 1001 36.42 3.38 37.59
CA GLU A 1001 36.62 4.72 37.00
C GLU A 1001 35.59 5.04 35.89
N VAL A 1002 35.24 4.06 35.06
CA VAL A 1002 34.25 4.22 33.96
C VAL A 1002 32.85 4.36 34.54
N LEU A 1003 32.53 3.56 35.56
CA LEU A 1003 31.25 3.61 36.27
C LEU A 1003 31.09 4.94 37.03
N ALA A 1004 32.14 5.44 37.67
CA ALA A 1004 32.15 6.75 38.31
C ALA A 1004 31.92 7.88 37.30
N ALA A 1005 32.61 7.87 36.16
CA ALA A 1005 32.41 8.85 35.11
C ALA A 1005 31.00 8.80 34.50
N PHE A 1006 30.40 7.61 34.38
CA PHE A 1006 29.01 7.43 33.95
C PHE A 1006 28.04 8.12 34.92
N LEU A 1007 28.16 7.84 36.22
CA LEU A 1007 27.33 8.42 37.26
C LEU A 1007 27.50 9.94 37.32
N GLU A 1008 28.74 10.43 37.38
CA GLU A 1008 29.05 11.86 37.41
C GLU A 1008 28.44 12.60 36.21
N THR A 1009 28.46 11.98 35.03
CA THR A 1009 27.83 12.56 33.84
C THR A 1009 26.31 12.66 34.00
N LEU A 1010 25.62 11.63 34.50
CA LEU A 1010 24.18 11.70 34.78
C LEU A 1010 23.83 12.80 35.78
N LEU A 1011 24.66 12.96 36.82
CA LEU A 1011 24.50 14.01 37.82
C LEU A 1011 24.69 15.41 37.22
N GLN A 1012 25.69 15.57 36.34
CA GLN A 1012 25.92 16.82 35.61
C GLN A 1012 24.73 17.15 34.67
N GLN A 1013 24.17 16.16 33.98
CA GLN A 1013 22.97 16.33 33.16
C GLN A 1013 21.79 16.77 34.03
N PHE A 1014 21.59 16.15 35.20
CA PHE A 1014 20.52 16.54 36.11
C PHE A 1014 20.71 17.96 36.66
N ALA A 1015 21.94 18.35 36.97
CA ALA A 1015 22.28 19.71 37.42
C ALA A 1015 22.02 20.77 36.33
N THR A 1016 22.39 20.45 35.08
CA THR A 1016 22.28 21.37 33.93
C THR A 1016 20.84 21.58 33.51
N HIS A 1017 20.01 20.54 33.57
CA HIS A 1017 18.64 20.54 33.05
C HIS A 1017 17.55 20.69 34.12
N GLN A 1018 17.87 21.19 35.33
CA GLN A 1018 16.86 21.38 36.37
C GLN A 1018 15.66 22.19 35.88
N LYS A 1019 14.46 21.77 36.30
CA LYS A 1019 13.16 22.33 35.87
C LYS A 1019 12.86 22.20 34.37
N VAL A 1020 13.64 21.41 33.62
CA VAL A 1020 13.31 21.00 32.26
C VAL A 1020 12.70 19.60 32.31
N ASP A 1021 11.39 19.54 32.56
CA ASP A 1021 10.63 18.32 32.84
C ASP A 1021 10.83 17.22 31.79
N ARG A 1022 10.98 17.64 30.52
CA ARG A 1022 11.23 16.74 29.38
C ARG A 1022 12.52 15.93 29.53
N ILE A 1023 13.53 16.47 30.21
CA ILE A 1023 14.82 15.79 30.43
C ILE A 1023 14.86 15.21 31.85
N THR A 1024 14.43 15.96 32.87
CA THR A 1024 14.58 15.55 34.26
C THR A 1024 13.71 14.35 34.62
N LEU A 1025 12.48 14.24 34.08
CA LEU A 1025 11.62 13.09 34.37
C LEU A 1025 12.18 11.78 33.77
N PRO A 1026 12.51 11.69 32.46
CA PRO A 1026 13.15 10.50 31.91
C PRO A 1026 14.46 10.17 32.62
N LEU A 1027 15.30 11.17 32.89
CA LEU A 1027 16.56 10.98 33.61
C LEU A 1027 16.35 10.37 35.00
N LEU A 1028 15.40 10.88 35.79
CA LEU A 1028 15.10 10.33 37.12
C LEU A 1028 14.56 8.89 37.05
N ARG A 1029 13.75 8.56 36.04
CA ARG A 1029 13.28 7.19 35.81
C ARG A 1029 14.43 6.26 35.46
N THR A 1030 15.31 6.69 34.56
CA THR A 1030 16.51 5.94 34.19
C THR A 1030 17.44 5.74 35.39
N MET A 1031 17.65 6.77 36.21
CA MET A 1031 18.43 6.63 37.45
C MET A 1031 17.78 5.62 38.41
N GLY A 1032 16.45 5.65 38.57
CA GLY A 1032 15.73 4.66 39.39
C GLY A 1032 15.90 3.23 38.86
N ASP A 1033 15.71 3.02 37.55
CA ASP A 1033 15.86 1.71 36.89
C ASP A 1033 17.27 1.13 37.01
N ILE A 1034 18.29 1.96 36.76
CA ILE A 1034 19.69 1.55 36.89
C ILE A 1034 20.04 1.22 38.35
N LEU A 1035 19.55 2.03 39.29
CA LEU A 1035 19.84 1.83 40.71
C LEU A 1035 19.14 0.58 41.25
N SER A 1036 17.91 0.25 40.80
CA SER A 1036 17.19 -0.94 41.25
C SER A 1036 17.76 -2.23 40.69
N SER A 1037 18.35 -2.18 39.50
CA SER A 1037 18.69 -3.38 38.71
C SER A 1037 20.19 -3.68 38.65
N SER A 1038 21.06 -2.84 39.23
CA SER A 1038 22.51 -2.97 39.10
C SER A 1038 23.28 -2.76 40.41
N ALA A 1039 23.58 -3.87 41.10
CA ALA A 1039 24.54 -3.89 42.22
C ALA A 1039 25.98 -3.52 41.80
N VAL A 1040 26.24 -3.46 40.49
CA VAL A 1040 27.55 -3.10 39.92
C VAL A 1040 27.98 -1.70 40.33
N LEU A 1041 27.03 -0.78 40.50
CA LEU A 1041 27.30 0.61 40.85
C LEU A 1041 27.59 0.81 42.34
N ASP A 1042 27.30 -0.16 43.18
CA ASP A 1042 27.45 -0.07 44.64
C ASP A 1042 28.93 0.10 45.00
N SER A 1043 29.80 -0.58 44.25
CA SER A 1043 31.25 -0.45 44.36
C SER A 1043 31.76 0.99 44.22
N VAL A 1044 31.04 1.84 43.47
CA VAL A 1044 31.36 3.27 43.31
C VAL A 1044 30.62 4.10 44.35
N LEU A 1045 29.32 3.85 44.54
CA LEU A 1045 28.44 4.64 45.39
C LEU A 1045 28.78 4.51 46.89
N GLU A 1046 29.32 3.37 47.33
CA GLU A 1046 29.78 3.16 48.71
C GLU A 1046 31.17 3.75 48.98
N GLN A 1047 31.97 3.99 47.94
CA GLN A 1047 33.31 4.58 48.08
C GLN A 1047 33.27 6.11 48.23
N ASP A 1048 32.24 6.77 47.67
CA ASP A 1048 32.14 8.22 47.63
C ASP A 1048 30.70 8.75 47.90
N ASP A 1049 30.46 9.18 49.14
CA ASP A 1049 29.21 9.79 49.58
C ASP A 1049 28.91 11.16 48.92
N THR A 1050 29.87 11.76 48.23
CA THR A 1050 29.69 13.10 47.64
C THR A 1050 28.66 13.06 46.51
N TYR A 1051 28.65 11.99 45.70
CA TYR A 1051 27.67 11.79 44.64
C TYR A 1051 26.24 11.78 45.18
N ILE A 1052 25.99 10.93 46.19
CA ILE A 1052 24.67 10.78 46.81
C ILE A 1052 24.23 12.09 47.46
N SER A 1053 25.15 12.78 48.14
CA SER A 1053 24.89 14.08 48.77
C SER A 1053 24.50 15.16 47.76
N GLN A 1054 25.18 15.22 46.62
CA GLN A 1054 24.85 16.13 45.52
C GLN A 1054 23.52 15.77 44.86
N LEU A 1055 23.28 14.48 44.58
CA LEU A 1055 22.03 13.99 44.01
C LEU A 1055 20.83 14.34 44.90
N LEU A 1056 20.93 14.10 46.20
CA LEU A 1056 19.91 14.50 47.19
C LEU A 1056 19.65 16.02 47.16
N THR A 1057 20.70 16.83 47.02
CA THR A 1057 20.58 18.29 46.94
C THR A 1057 19.87 18.72 45.65
N LEU A 1058 20.20 18.12 44.51
CA LEU A 1058 19.56 18.39 43.24
C LEU A 1058 18.09 17.94 43.25
N MET A 1059 17.77 16.76 43.78
CA MET A 1059 16.39 16.27 43.90
C MET A 1059 15.54 17.17 44.82
N LYS A 1060 16.10 17.66 45.94
CA LYS A 1060 15.42 18.65 46.80
C LYS A 1060 15.08 19.93 46.03
N LYS A 1061 16.02 20.44 45.23
CA LYS A 1061 15.82 21.64 44.40
C LYS A 1061 14.78 21.40 43.29
N GLU A 1062 14.80 20.21 42.68
CA GLU A 1062 13.83 19.82 41.65
C GLU A 1062 12.41 19.65 42.21
N CYS A 1063 12.27 19.09 43.42
CA CYS A 1063 10.98 18.94 44.11
C CYS A 1063 10.43 20.25 44.67
N LEU A 1064 11.25 21.29 44.83
CA LEU A 1064 10.81 22.59 45.35
C LEU A 1064 9.71 23.17 44.45
N ARG A 1065 8.51 23.36 45.02
CA ARG A 1065 7.29 23.83 44.32
C ARG A 1065 6.85 22.96 43.14
N CYS A 1066 7.27 21.69 43.10
CA CYS A 1066 6.79 20.75 42.10
C CYS A 1066 5.40 20.23 42.46
N SER A 1067 4.47 20.23 41.51
CA SER A 1067 3.13 19.62 41.65
C SER A 1067 2.92 18.42 40.71
N ASP A 1068 3.91 18.07 39.89
CA ASP A 1068 3.82 16.94 38.95
C ASP A 1068 3.97 15.61 39.71
N TYR A 1069 2.90 14.81 39.71
CA TYR A 1069 2.89 13.50 40.35
C TYR A 1069 3.93 12.54 39.79
N HIS A 1070 4.12 12.48 38.47
CA HIS A 1070 5.05 11.54 37.84
C HIS A 1070 6.49 11.87 38.19
N LYS A 1071 6.83 13.16 38.26
CA LYS A 1071 8.17 13.59 38.68
C LYS A 1071 8.41 13.29 40.16
N LEU A 1072 7.43 13.59 41.02
CA LEU A 1072 7.54 13.27 42.44
C LEU A 1072 7.67 11.75 42.68
N ALA A 1073 6.90 10.93 41.95
CA ALA A 1073 7.00 9.48 42.02
C ALA A 1073 8.38 8.96 41.55
N ALA A 1074 8.95 9.53 40.48
CA ALA A 1074 10.29 9.17 40.02
C ALA A 1074 11.38 9.52 41.06
N VAL A 1075 11.26 10.68 41.73
CA VAL A 1075 12.17 11.04 42.84
C VAL A 1075 12.01 10.09 44.02
N ILE A 1076 10.79 9.71 44.37
CA ILE A 1076 10.52 8.74 45.45
C ILE A 1076 11.17 7.40 45.14
N ALA A 1077 11.04 6.90 43.89
CA ALA A 1077 11.68 5.66 43.46
C ALA A 1077 13.20 5.72 43.64
N VAL A 1078 13.87 6.77 43.13
CA VAL A 1078 15.32 6.95 43.30
C VAL A 1078 15.71 7.02 44.79
N LEU A 1079 14.94 7.73 45.63
CA LEU A 1079 15.21 7.81 47.06
C LEU A 1079 15.08 6.46 47.77
N CYS A 1080 14.09 5.65 47.40
CA CYS A 1080 13.92 4.29 47.92
C CYS A 1080 15.10 3.39 47.53
N GLU A 1081 15.56 3.44 46.28
CA GLU A 1081 16.72 2.67 45.84
C GLU A 1081 18.02 3.09 46.54
N LEU A 1082 18.17 4.35 46.94
CA LEU A 1082 19.34 4.79 47.69
C LEU A 1082 19.39 4.21 49.11
N LEU A 1083 18.29 3.67 49.66
CA LEU A 1083 18.28 3.07 51.01
C LEU A 1083 19.03 1.74 51.08
N ARG A 1084 19.28 1.08 49.94
CA ARG A 1084 20.04 -0.17 49.88
C ARG A 1084 21.52 -0.02 50.22
N LEU A 1085 22.05 1.21 50.12
CA LEU A 1085 23.45 1.52 50.35
C LEU A 1085 23.71 1.79 51.83
N SER A 1086 24.77 1.20 52.38
CA SER A 1086 25.27 1.49 53.74
C SER A 1086 25.99 2.85 53.82
N SER A 1087 25.25 3.95 53.60
CA SER A 1087 25.79 5.32 53.55
C SER A 1087 25.41 6.15 54.80
N PRO A 1088 26.28 7.07 55.28
CA PRO A 1088 25.93 8.10 56.26
C PRO A 1088 24.71 8.96 55.85
N THR A 1089 24.36 8.96 54.56
CA THR A 1089 23.23 9.72 54.02
C THR A 1089 21.87 9.04 54.21
N THR A 1090 21.81 7.77 54.66
CA THR A 1090 20.55 7.00 54.83
C THR A 1090 19.52 7.74 55.69
N LYS A 1091 19.93 8.33 56.82
CA LYS A 1091 19.05 9.16 57.67
C LYS A 1091 18.55 10.41 56.95
N THR A 1092 19.36 11.00 56.08
CA THR A 1092 18.97 12.16 55.27
C THR A 1092 17.97 11.77 54.19
N THR A 1093 18.15 10.62 53.54
CA THR A 1093 17.24 10.03 52.55
C THR A 1093 15.88 9.71 53.18
N LEU A 1094 15.87 9.03 54.34
CA LEU A 1094 14.64 8.79 55.12
C LEU A 1094 13.95 10.08 55.55
N THR A 1095 14.72 11.11 55.91
CA THR A 1095 14.15 12.43 56.23
C THR A 1095 13.47 13.06 55.02
N GLN A 1096 13.94 12.83 53.80
CA GLN A 1096 13.24 13.29 52.59
C GLN A 1096 11.99 12.46 52.29
N LEU A 1097 12.06 11.13 52.39
CA LEU A 1097 10.91 10.25 52.20
C LEU A 1097 9.79 10.55 53.21
N SER A 1098 10.13 10.88 54.46
CA SER A 1098 9.14 11.28 55.45
C SER A 1098 8.41 12.59 55.09
N LEU A 1099 9.05 13.52 54.38
CA LEU A 1099 8.35 14.70 53.84
C LEU A 1099 7.26 14.31 52.84
N PHE A 1100 7.49 13.26 52.03
CA PHE A 1100 6.51 12.76 51.06
C PHE A 1100 5.35 11.97 51.70
N LEU A 1101 5.60 11.22 52.79
CA LEU A 1101 4.54 10.61 53.61
C LEU A 1101 3.57 11.65 54.20
N GLY A 1102 4.05 12.88 54.45
CA GLY A 1102 3.26 14.01 54.94
C GLY A 1102 2.84 15.01 53.86
N TYR A 1103 2.95 14.66 52.57
CA TYR A 1103 2.73 15.57 51.45
C TYR A 1103 1.26 15.95 51.27
N GLN A 1104 0.97 17.11 50.68
CA GLN A 1104 -0.41 17.60 50.53
C GLN A 1104 -1.28 16.73 49.60
N TYR A 1105 -0.69 16.13 48.56
CA TYR A 1105 -1.41 15.28 47.60
C TYR A 1105 -1.52 13.82 48.08
N PRO A 1106 -2.74 13.26 48.20
CA PRO A 1106 -2.97 11.88 48.64
C PRO A 1106 -2.19 10.81 47.86
N LYS A 1107 -2.14 10.91 46.53
CA LYS A 1107 -1.45 9.95 45.66
C LYS A 1107 0.06 9.89 45.93
N VAL A 1108 0.68 11.03 46.27
CA VAL A 1108 2.11 11.10 46.60
C VAL A 1108 2.37 10.40 47.94
N ARG A 1109 1.49 10.58 48.94
CA ARG A 1109 1.61 9.87 50.22
C ARG A 1109 1.51 8.35 50.04
N ALA A 1110 0.49 7.91 49.30
CA ALA A 1110 0.25 6.48 49.05
C ALA A 1110 1.43 5.83 48.31
N VAL A 1111 1.92 6.43 47.21
CA VAL A 1111 3.07 5.86 46.48
C VAL A 1111 4.34 5.86 47.34
N THR A 1112 4.54 6.87 48.18
CA THR A 1112 5.68 6.89 49.12
C THR A 1112 5.59 5.76 50.12
N ALA A 1113 4.41 5.53 50.70
CA ALA A 1113 4.22 4.47 51.68
C ALA A 1113 4.45 3.09 51.08
N THR A 1114 3.87 2.83 49.91
CA THR A 1114 4.06 1.55 49.20
C THR A 1114 5.52 1.36 48.78
N SER A 1115 6.16 2.35 48.16
CA SER A 1115 7.56 2.23 47.74
C SER A 1115 8.54 2.10 48.91
N LEU A 1116 8.29 2.80 50.03
CA LEU A 1116 9.12 2.67 51.23
C LEU A 1116 8.91 1.32 51.90
N LEU A 1117 7.68 0.80 51.94
CA LEU A 1117 7.38 -0.53 52.45
C LEU A 1117 8.16 -1.60 51.65
N THR A 1118 8.08 -1.55 50.32
CA THR A 1118 8.83 -2.47 49.45
C THR A 1118 10.33 -2.35 49.68
N ALA A 1119 10.88 -1.13 49.75
CA ALA A 1119 12.31 -0.95 50.01
C ALA A 1119 12.75 -1.49 51.38
N LEU A 1120 11.94 -1.35 52.43
CA LEU A 1120 12.25 -1.91 53.76
C LEU A 1120 12.18 -3.45 53.77
N GLN A 1121 11.31 -4.04 52.94
CA GLN A 1121 11.21 -5.50 52.77
C GLN A 1121 12.40 -6.05 51.97
N ASP A 1122 12.75 -5.39 50.85
CA ASP A 1122 13.83 -5.81 49.96
C ASP A 1122 15.22 -5.61 50.57
N TYR A 1123 15.37 -4.60 51.45
CA TYR A 1123 16.63 -4.22 52.07
C TYR A 1123 16.61 -4.41 53.60
N CYS A 1124 15.92 -5.44 54.09
CA CYS A 1124 15.73 -5.68 55.52
C CYS A 1124 17.04 -5.97 56.30
N ASP A 1125 18.10 -6.39 55.60
CA ASP A 1125 19.43 -6.62 56.16
C ASP A 1125 20.26 -5.32 56.39
N GLN A 1126 19.77 -4.17 55.89
CA GLN A 1126 20.43 -2.87 56.04
C GLN A 1126 19.94 -2.14 57.30
N ASP A 1127 20.82 -1.39 57.98
CA ASP A 1127 20.49 -0.59 59.18
C ASP A 1127 19.74 0.71 58.83
N ILE A 1128 18.60 0.57 58.14
CA ILE A 1128 17.73 1.68 57.71
C ILE A 1128 16.87 2.17 58.89
N VAL A 1129 16.27 1.22 59.61
CA VAL A 1129 15.47 1.41 60.83
C VAL A 1129 15.99 0.43 61.87
N PRO A 1130 16.05 0.79 63.18
CA PRO A 1130 16.45 -0.14 64.22
C PRO A 1130 15.68 -1.47 64.13
N PRO A 1131 16.35 -2.63 64.20
CA PRO A 1131 15.72 -3.94 63.98
C PRO A 1131 14.51 -4.19 64.89
N GLU A 1132 14.56 -3.71 66.14
CA GLU A 1132 13.47 -3.79 67.11
C GLU A 1132 12.20 -3.00 66.73
N HIS A 1133 12.30 -2.11 65.75
CA HIS A 1133 11.21 -1.23 65.30
C HIS A 1133 10.79 -1.46 63.84
N LEU A 1134 11.48 -2.34 63.11
CA LEU A 1134 11.19 -2.61 61.68
C LEU A 1134 9.77 -3.15 61.46
N GLU A 1135 9.33 -4.11 62.28
CA GLU A 1135 7.98 -4.68 62.21
C GLU A 1135 6.90 -3.62 62.52
N GLU A 1136 7.12 -2.77 63.52
CA GLU A 1136 6.20 -1.68 63.86
C GLU A 1136 6.10 -0.64 62.72
N VAL A 1137 7.23 -0.27 62.10
CA VAL A 1137 7.24 0.68 60.97
C VAL A 1137 6.54 0.09 59.75
N THR A 1138 6.77 -1.19 59.45
CA THR A 1138 6.13 -1.92 58.34
C THR A 1138 4.61 -1.96 58.52
N ASN A 1139 4.13 -2.33 59.72
CA ASN A 1139 2.70 -2.33 60.05
C ASN A 1139 2.08 -0.93 59.92
N ILE A 1140 2.77 0.12 60.37
CA ILE A 1140 2.27 1.50 60.20
C ILE A 1140 2.15 1.87 58.72
N LEU A 1141 3.10 1.47 57.87
CA LEU A 1141 3.05 1.75 56.43
C LEU A 1141 1.91 1.00 55.74
N GLU A 1142 1.60 -0.24 56.14
CA GLU A 1142 0.51 -1.07 55.61
C GLU A 1142 -0.88 -0.66 56.11
N ASP A 1143 -1.05 -0.48 57.43
CA ASP A 1143 -2.35 -0.27 58.07
C ASP A 1143 -2.86 1.17 57.96
N THR A 1144 -1.98 2.13 57.66
CA THR A 1144 -2.37 3.54 57.54
C THR A 1144 -3.03 3.81 56.19
N GLU A 1145 -4.25 4.35 56.19
CA GLU A 1145 -4.92 4.82 54.96
C GLU A 1145 -4.31 6.16 54.45
N TRP A 1146 -3.17 6.08 53.76
CA TRP A 1146 -2.38 7.25 53.32
C TRP A 1146 -3.11 8.21 52.36
N MET A 1147 -4.18 7.75 51.71
CA MET A 1147 -5.01 8.61 50.84
C MET A 1147 -6.01 9.49 51.60
N ASN A 1148 -6.26 9.22 52.88
CA ASN A 1148 -7.27 9.91 53.68
C ASN A 1148 -6.70 11.16 54.37
N ASN A 1149 -7.05 11.40 55.63
CA ASN A 1149 -6.78 12.65 56.35
C ASN A 1149 -5.26 12.97 56.45
N LEU A 1150 -4.88 14.17 56.00
CA LEU A 1150 -3.49 14.66 56.06
C LEU A 1150 -2.96 14.76 57.49
N GLU A 1151 -3.78 15.13 58.46
CA GLU A 1151 -3.35 15.25 59.87
C GLU A 1151 -3.02 13.87 60.46
N ASP A 1152 -3.81 12.86 60.14
CA ASP A 1152 -3.59 11.50 60.61
C ASP A 1152 -2.36 10.88 59.94
N ALA A 1153 -2.18 11.07 58.62
CA ALA A 1153 -0.96 10.68 57.92
C ALA A 1153 0.31 11.36 58.52
N ARG A 1154 0.21 12.64 58.93
CA ARG A 1154 1.32 13.35 59.59
C ARG A 1154 1.63 12.82 60.99
N LYS A 1155 0.62 12.38 61.75
CA LYS A 1155 0.82 11.70 63.05
C LYS A 1155 1.56 10.38 62.86
N GLN A 1156 1.11 9.54 61.92
CA GLN A 1156 1.74 8.26 61.63
C GLN A 1156 3.17 8.43 61.08
N ARG A 1157 3.39 9.38 60.17
CA ARG A 1157 4.74 9.76 59.73
C ARG A 1157 5.64 10.17 60.89
N ASN A 1158 5.16 10.99 61.83
CA ASN A 1158 5.97 11.43 62.97
C ASN A 1158 6.35 10.23 63.87
N ARG A 1159 5.44 9.26 64.03
CA ARG A 1159 5.73 7.99 64.71
C ARG A 1159 6.82 7.19 63.99
N ILE A 1160 6.73 7.07 62.66
CA ILE A 1160 7.81 6.45 61.86
C ILE A 1160 9.14 7.20 62.04
N CYS A 1161 9.14 8.54 62.08
CA CYS A 1161 10.35 9.32 62.29
C CYS A 1161 10.98 9.06 63.67
N GLU A 1162 10.17 8.96 64.72
CA GLU A 1162 10.61 8.61 66.07
C GLU A 1162 11.25 7.21 66.11
N LEU A 1163 10.57 6.21 65.55
CA LEU A 1163 11.03 4.83 65.49
C LEU A 1163 12.31 4.65 64.65
N ALA A 1164 12.46 5.41 63.56
CA ALA A 1164 13.65 5.40 62.71
C ALA A 1164 14.81 6.30 63.24
N GLY A 1165 14.64 6.97 64.39
CA GLY A 1165 15.68 7.82 64.96
C GLY A 1165 16.03 9.06 64.14
N ILE A 1166 15.06 9.62 63.41
CA ILE A 1166 15.18 10.85 62.60
C ILE A 1166 14.29 11.98 63.12
N SER A 1167 14.66 13.23 62.82
CA SER A 1167 13.88 14.39 63.27
C SER A 1167 12.54 14.50 62.54
N SER A 1168 11.44 14.55 63.28
CA SER A 1168 10.11 14.78 62.71
C SER A 1168 10.03 16.14 61.98
N PRO A 1169 9.46 16.21 60.76
CA PRO A 1169 9.33 17.47 60.03
C PRO A 1169 8.47 18.50 60.79
N GLN A 1170 9.08 19.62 61.18
CA GLN A 1170 8.36 20.71 61.84
C GLN A 1170 7.66 21.62 60.80
N PRO A 1171 6.43 22.07 61.08
CA PRO A 1171 5.79 23.09 60.25
C PRO A 1171 6.66 24.36 60.27
N LYS A 1172 6.95 24.94 59.10
CA LYS A 1172 7.55 26.28 59.04
C LYS A 1172 6.68 27.23 59.88
N LYS A 1173 7.26 27.86 60.91
CA LYS A 1173 6.61 29.01 61.55
C LYS A 1173 6.25 29.99 60.44
N LYS A 1174 4.97 30.34 60.37
CA LYS A 1174 4.44 31.28 59.37
C LYS A 1174 5.19 32.61 59.42
#